data_AF-A0A812NU95-F1
#
_entry.id   AF-A0A812NU95-F1
#
_cell.length_a   1.000
_cell.length_b   1.000
_cell.length_c   1.000
_cell.angle_alpha   90.00
_cell.angle_beta   90.00
_cell.angle_gamma   90.00
#
_symmetry.space_group_name_H-M   'P 1'
#
loop_
_entity.id
_entity.type
_entity.pdbx_description
1 polymer ?
#
loop_
_entity_poly.entity_id
_entity_poly.type
_entity_poly.pdbx_seq_one_letter_code
_entity_poly.pdbx_strand_id
1 'polypeptide(L)'
;MNSLNDLCTNKDGKDALQLAVEKGQFPAFRLNLFTNAQLLDVESGDRAEAFLQVARNCPDAATALLRSEYPDSKHARNFADGFDEVEVRSIKISNSWTYSIQSAVNREPPVITVKKLCELIEVAPQSAVDLLDMLTAKPKEGNKFHRPLPVRANIPVDQEACRLSCVYITEKEWTWNASETKPPAWQDQLAPPDPKKSQEVTVRVLLLPGVLNCEMVHCLAATKDQRIFTKLVIHALLKHLWQAFRPMFLIDLGHQILANAVICYWIWGSGQVQAPKILRCALWGLLASEGVSECFTFVWTLVRGYKRLSTHLLFRWIKRALPRAVVGTFALSLAVETAVEFQPIDNGSVLLSINSLLHWLLILTEIRAFRATGRRILPIMKSVTPIAGMLLIMCSITLAFLHAFWAMDRADINEISMFNIVVLLFTGEQFLSGDDLRLMPEREKIAIILLSIGGVFIFLTCTINVFIAVLCECYDQEQERMVCTFLKERARICSGYFLRPKMQATGFSFLSQEIRKLTWWRWIVLLLAVVVFYAVTLYLISEADIVTAWFGAVYPSLSVLCIQSISRDCATINWKKSYLWLCHEKSIDEETFLAPEQRDDEDHSGRLTQVKKFIRERMKSCMQKVQYLQISVNGVRKDMDGQKELLHRISTQVGAAFFRTPR
;
A
#
# COMPACT_ATOMS: atom_id res chain seq x y z
N MET A 1 38.75 -4.81 31.71
CA MET A 1 37.76 -5.28 30.71
C MET A 1 38.00 -4.70 29.31
N ASN A 2 38.50 -3.46 29.15
CA ASN A 2 38.91 -2.95 27.83
C ASN A 2 39.98 -3.81 27.10
N SER A 3 40.83 -4.56 27.83
CA SER A 3 41.90 -5.36 27.21
C SER A 3 41.45 -6.66 26.52
N LEU A 4 40.22 -7.13 26.70
CA LEU A 4 39.71 -8.34 26.03
C LEU A 4 39.11 -8.04 24.65
N ASN A 5 38.54 -6.85 24.46
CA ASN A 5 38.05 -6.42 23.15
C ASN A 5 39.21 -6.11 22.19
N ASP A 6 40.32 -5.56 22.69
CA ASP A 6 41.53 -5.33 21.88
C ASP A 6 42.17 -6.64 21.37
N LEU A 7 41.89 -7.79 22.01
CA LEU A 7 42.42 -9.10 21.61
C LEU A 7 41.62 -9.77 20.48
N CYS A 8 40.43 -9.26 20.13
CA CYS A 8 39.53 -9.89 19.15
C CYS A 8 39.31 -9.09 17.87
N THR A 9 39.95 -7.92 17.72
CA THR A 9 39.96 -7.19 16.44
C THR A 9 41.08 -7.70 15.54
N ASN A 10 40.83 -7.79 14.23
CA ASN A 10 41.91 -8.09 13.29
C ASN A 10 42.89 -6.91 13.15
N LYS A 11 43.93 -7.08 12.31
CA LYS A 11 44.91 -6.01 12.02
C LYS A 11 44.29 -4.72 11.46
N ASP A 12 43.08 -4.79 10.92
CA ASP A 12 42.35 -3.66 10.36
C ASP A 12 41.39 -3.01 11.38
N GLY A 13 41.39 -3.49 12.63
CA GLY A 13 40.48 -3.02 13.68
C GLY A 13 39.03 -3.51 13.54
N LYS A 14 38.77 -4.47 12.65
CA LYS A 14 37.43 -5.05 12.48
C LYS A 14 37.18 -6.11 13.54
N ASP A 15 36.04 -6.00 14.23
CA ASP A 15 35.59 -7.04 15.15
C ASP A 15 35.18 -8.33 14.40
N ALA A 16 35.07 -9.43 15.15
CA ALA A 16 34.74 -10.74 14.61
C ALA A 16 33.36 -10.79 13.92
N LEU A 17 32.39 -10.00 14.39
CA LEU A 17 31.06 -9.91 13.78
C LEU A 17 31.14 -9.21 12.42
N GLN A 18 31.86 -8.09 12.32
CA GLN A 18 32.01 -7.39 11.03
C GLN A 18 32.67 -8.31 10.00
N LEU A 19 33.72 -9.03 10.41
CA LEU A 19 34.41 -9.98 9.53
C LEU A 19 33.51 -11.15 9.11
N ALA A 20 32.73 -11.69 10.05
CA ALA A 20 31.80 -12.78 9.77
C ALA A 20 30.73 -12.37 8.74
N VAL A 21 30.21 -11.15 8.92
CA VAL A 21 29.17 -10.55 8.10
C VAL A 21 29.70 -10.11 6.73
N GLU A 22 30.86 -9.45 6.69
CA GLU A 22 31.48 -8.98 5.44
C GLU A 22 31.94 -10.14 4.55
N LYS A 23 32.45 -11.21 5.16
CA LYS A 23 32.90 -12.39 4.39
C LYS A 23 31.76 -13.33 4.01
N GLY A 24 30.57 -13.19 4.60
CA GLY A 24 29.45 -14.11 4.39
C GLY A 24 29.75 -15.58 4.73
N GLN A 25 30.80 -15.83 5.54
CA GLN A 25 31.34 -17.18 5.79
C GLN A 25 30.61 -17.93 6.91
N PHE A 26 29.72 -17.25 7.64
CA PHE A 26 29.01 -17.86 8.76
C PHE A 26 27.54 -18.08 8.43
N PRO A 27 26.98 -19.26 8.77
CA PRO A 27 25.55 -19.47 8.68
C PRO A 27 24.81 -18.40 9.48
N ALA A 28 23.77 -17.81 8.88
CA ALA A 28 22.96 -16.75 9.46
C ALA A 28 22.56 -17.00 10.92
N PHE A 29 22.15 -18.24 11.24
CA PHE A 29 21.72 -18.64 12.57
C PHE A 29 22.86 -18.71 13.61
N ARG A 30 24.13 -18.75 13.19
CA ARG A 30 25.30 -18.77 14.07
C ARG A 30 25.90 -17.39 14.32
N LEU A 31 25.38 -16.33 13.69
CA LEU A 31 25.87 -14.97 13.92
C LEU A 31 25.68 -14.52 15.38
N ASN A 32 24.74 -15.12 16.10
CA ASN A 32 24.53 -14.88 17.52
C ASN A 32 25.75 -15.18 18.40
N LEU A 33 26.59 -16.14 17.99
CA LEU A 33 27.84 -16.49 18.67
C LEU A 33 28.83 -15.32 18.69
N PHE A 34 28.83 -14.49 17.64
CA PHE A 34 29.69 -13.30 17.54
C PHE A 34 29.11 -12.09 18.27
N THR A 35 27.81 -12.08 18.53
CA THR A 35 27.18 -11.05 19.36
C THR A 35 27.28 -11.33 20.86
N ASN A 36 28.00 -12.40 21.25
CA ASN A 36 28.18 -12.96 22.58
C ASN A 36 27.35 -12.27 23.66
N ALA A 37 26.04 -12.57 23.62
CA ALA A 37 24.99 -11.88 24.36
C ALA A 37 25.25 -11.84 25.88
N GLN A 38 26.06 -12.75 26.44
CA GLN A 38 26.37 -12.77 27.86
C GLN A 38 27.45 -11.77 28.30
N LEU A 39 28.27 -11.25 27.39
CA LEU A 39 29.41 -10.37 27.71
C LEU A 39 29.13 -8.90 27.38
N LEU A 40 28.26 -8.62 26.41
CA LEU A 40 27.85 -7.25 26.11
C LEU A 40 26.85 -6.79 27.16
N ASP A 41 27.22 -5.71 27.86
CA ASP A 41 26.35 -5.04 28.80
C ASP A 41 25.04 -4.67 28.06
N VAL A 42 23.91 -5.12 28.59
CA VAL A 42 22.60 -4.82 28.03
C VAL A 42 22.37 -3.29 28.00
N GLU A 43 23.06 -2.59 28.90
CA GLU A 43 23.11 -1.14 29.02
C GLU A 43 24.25 -0.48 28.22
N SER A 44 25.04 -1.19 27.41
CA SER A 44 26.04 -0.59 26.49
C SER A 44 25.54 -0.38 25.06
N GLY A 45 24.41 -0.98 24.66
CA GLY A 45 23.73 -0.68 23.38
C GLY A 45 24.43 -1.25 22.16
N ASP A 46 25.56 -1.91 22.36
CA ASP A 46 26.37 -2.59 21.35
C ASP A 46 25.55 -3.62 20.58
N ARG A 47 24.58 -4.27 21.23
CA ARG A 47 23.63 -5.19 20.57
C ARG A 47 22.81 -4.49 19.49
N ALA A 48 22.30 -3.28 19.76
CA ALA A 48 21.52 -2.54 18.77
C ALA A 48 22.36 -2.18 17.53
N GLU A 49 23.62 -1.81 17.74
CA GLU A 49 24.56 -1.52 16.66
C GLU A 49 24.92 -2.78 15.86
N ALA A 50 25.20 -3.90 16.56
CA ALA A 50 25.41 -5.21 15.96
C ALA A 50 24.21 -5.64 15.10
N PHE A 51 22.98 -5.48 15.58
CA PHE A 51 21.76 -5.76 14.81
C PHE A 51 21.68 -4.89 13.55
N LEU A 52 21.91 -3.58 13.66
CA LEU A 52 21.89 -2.67 12.50
C LEU A 52 22.98 -3.01 11.48
N GLN A 53 24.14 -3.45 11.95
CA GLN A 53 25.24 -3.88 11.09
C GLN A 53 24.92 -5.18 10.35
N VAL A 54 24.42 -6.18 11.05
CA VAL A 54 23.99 -7.45 10.45
C VAL A 54 22.87 -7.21 9.46
N ALA A 55 21.86 -6.41 9.80
CA ALA A 55 20.73 -6.13 8.91
C ALA A 55 21.14 -5.41 7.62
N ARG A 56 22.17 -4.56 7.66
CA ARG A 56 22.68 -3.88 6.44
C ARG A 56 23.42 -4.80 5.49
N ASN A 57 24.23 -5.70 6.05
CA ASN A 57 25.17 -6.48 5.26
C ASN A 57 24.65 -7.89 4.96
N CYS A 58 23.79 -8.44 5.83
CA CYS A 58 23.14 -9.74 5.70
C CYS A 58 21.68 -9.68 6.19
N PRO A 59 20.75 -9.06 5.42
CA PRO A 59 19.34 -8.86 5.80
C PRO A 59 18.64 -10.11 6.35
N ASP A 60 18.83 -11.25 5.71
CA ASP A 60 18.16 -12.51 6.08
C ASP A 60 18.64 -13.01 7.45
N ALA A 61 19.92 -12.76 7.77
CA ALA A 61 20.53 -13.20 9.01
C ALA A 61 20.13 -12.36 10.23
N ALA A 62 19.77 -11.10 10.02
CA ALA A 62 19.34 -10.22 11.13
C ALA A 62 18.04 -10.71 11.79
N THR A 63 17.11 -11.24 11.00
CA THR A 63 15.85 -11.83 11.48
C THR A 63 16.12 -13.05 12.37
N ALA A 64 17.07 -13.91 11.95
CA ALA A 64 17.48 -15.09 12.70
C ALA A 64 18.23 -14.72 14.00
N LEU A 65 19.08 -13.69 13.94
CA LEU A 65 19.84 -13.21 15.09
C LEU A 65 18.94 -12.85 16.28
N LEU A 66 17.84 -12.13 16.03
CA LEU A 66 16.88 -11.70 17.05
C LEU A 66 16.12 -12.85 17.75
N ARG A 67 16.10 -14.03 17.12
CA ARG A 67 15.30 -15.21 17.55
C ARG A 67 16.16 -16.37 18.04
N SER A 68 17.45 -16.15 18.16
CA SER A 68 18.46 -17.20 18.37
C SER A 68 18.75 -17.56 19.84
N GLU A 69 18.19 -16.83 20.82
CA GLU A 69 18.33 -17.16 22.24
C GLU A 69 17.39 -18.30 22.63
N TYR A 70 17.72 -19.53 22.21
CA TYR A 70 17.15 -20.74 22.81
C TYR A 70 18.24 -21.53 23.55
N PRO A 71 18.11 -21.70 24.88
CA PRO A 71 19.09 -22.41 25.70
C PRO A 71 19.06 -23.94 25.48
N ASP A 72 18.08 -24.47 24.74
CA ASP A 72 17.89 -25.90 24.62
C ASP A 72 18.59 -26.47 23.37
N SER A 73 19.78 -27.04 23.60
CA SER A 73 20.67 -27.65 22.59
C SER A 73 20.00 -28.65 21.63
N LYS A 74 18.82 -29.19 21.99
CA LYS A 74 18.04 -30.09 21.12
C LYS A 74 17.44 -29.39 19.90
N HIS A 75 16.97 -28.14 20.03
CA HIS A 75 16.41 -27.41 18.88
C HIS A 75 17.52 -26.85 17.98
N ALA A 76 18.67 -26.49 18.57
CA ALA A 76 19.83 -26.02 17.80
C ALA A 76 20.41 -27.08 16.86
N ARG A 77 20.31 -28.38 17.18
CA ARG A 77 20.71 -29.45 16.26
C ARG A 77 19.78 -29.56 15.06
N ASN A 78 18.47 -29.45 15.28
CA ASN A 78 17.49 -29.52 14.18
C ASN A 78 17.60 -28.29 13.25
N PHE A 79 18.10 -27.15 13.74
CA PHE A 79 18.36 -25.96 12.92
C PHE A 79 19.44 -26.16 11.85
N ALA A 80 20.38 -27.10 12.05
CA ALA A 80 21.47 -27.34 11.11
C ALA A 80 21.02 -28.12 9.86
N ASP A 81 19.87 -28.80 9.91
CA ASP A 81 19.40 -29.72 8.88
C ASP A 81 18.46 -29.06 7.83
N GLY A 82 18.41 -27.72 7.77
CA GLY A 82 17.76 -26.98 6.67
C GLY A 82 16.27 -26.70 6.89
N PHE A 83 15.93 -25.93 7.93
CA PHE A 83 14.55 -25.46 8.11
C PHE A 83 14.13 -24.42 7.07
N ASP A 84 12.87 -24.50 6.66
CA ASP A 84 12.17 -23.48 5.89
C ASP A 84 12.13 -22.15 6.67
N GLU A 85 12.38 -21.03 5.99
CA GLU A 85 12.37 -19.69 6.60
C GLU A 85 11.08 -19.36 7.38
N VAL A 86 9.99 -20.03 7.03
CA VAL A 86 8.65 -19.87 7.63
C VAL A 86 8.68 -20.19 9.13
N GLU A 87 9.38 -21.25 9.55
CA GLU A 87 9.43 -21.62 10.96
C GLU A 87 10.20 -20.61 11.81
N VAL A 88 11.30 -20.06 11.27
CA VAL A 88 12.10 -19.05 11.98
C VAL A 88 11.25 -17.84 12.33
N ARG A 89 10.34 -17.40 11.45
CA ARG A 89 9.50 -16.21 11.69
C ARG A 89 8.49 -16.39 12.82
N SER A 90 8.03 -17.62 13.05
CA SER A 90 7.10 -17.96 14.14
C SER A 90 7.74 -17.88 15.53
N ILE A 91 9.08 -17.95 15.59
CA ILE A 91 9.80 -17.87 16.85
C ILE A 91 9.72 -16.45 17.40
N LYS A 92 9.32 -16.33 18.66
CA LYS A 92 9.23 -15.06 19.36
C LYS A 92 10.62 -14.41 19.49
N ILE A 93 10.72 -13.12 19.18
CA ILE A 93 11.93 -12.33 19.42
C ILE A 93 12.29 -12.37 20.90
N SER A 94 13.58 -12.55 21.22
CA SER A 94 13.99 -12.59 22.62
C SER A 94 13.70 -11.27 23.36
N ASN A 95 13.30 -11.40 24.62
CA ASN A 95 13.07 -10.26 25.51
C ASN A 95 14.37 -9.47 25.76
N SER A 96 15.54 -10.11 25.71
CA SER A 96 16.83 -9.44 25.95
C SER A 96 17.17 -8.47 24.81
N TRP A 97 16.97 -8.91 23.55
CA TRP A 97 17.08 -8.09 22.36
C TRP A 97 16.08 -6.93 22.40
N THR A 98 14.83 -7.23 22.76
CA THR A 98 13.78 -6.23 22.91
C THR A 98 14.19 -5.13 23.91
N TYR A 99 14.65 -5.51 25.10
CA TYR A 99 15.08 -4.54 26.12
C TYR A 99 16.30 -3.72 25.67
N SER A 100 17.30 -4.36 25.06
CA SER A 100 18.50 -3.67 24.57
C SER A 100 18.20 -2.66 23.45
N ILE A 101 17.30 -3.03 22.52
CA ILE A 101 16.83 -2.16 21.45
C ILE A 101 16.02 -0.97 22.03
N GLN A 102 15.18 -1.21 23.02
CA GLN A 102 14.40 -0.16 23.69
C GLN A 102 15.28 0.79 24.52
N SER A 103 16.32 0.28 25.18
CA SER A 103 17.29 1.11 25.91
C SER A 103 18.11 1.96 24.94
N ALA A 104 18.47 1.41 23.77
CA ALA A 104 19.22 2.09 22.73
C ALA A 104 18.52 3.32 22.13
N VAL A 105 17.18 3.38 22.17
CA VAL A 105 16.39 4.56 21.74
C VAL A 105 16.47 5.71 22.74
N ASN A 106 16.63 5.44 24.03
CA ASN A 106 16.62 6.48 25.07
C ASN A 106 18.02 7.04 25.38
N ARG A 107 19.04 6.65 24.62
CA ARG A 107 20.41 7.12 24.80
C ARG A 107 20.63 8.52 24.26
N GLU A 108 21.68 9.16 24.75
CA GLU A 108 22.20 10.41 24.23
C GLU A 108 23.63 10.19 23.71
N PRO A 109 23.86 10.14 22.38
CA PRO A 109 22.87 10.19 21.29
C PRO A 109 22.10 8.87 21.11
N PRO A 110 20.87 8.90 20.53
CA PRO A 110 20.10 7.70 20.28
C PRO A 110 20.74 6.85 19.17
N VAL A 111 21.02 5.57 19.45
CA VAL A 111 21.61 4.64 18.47
C VAL A 111 20.59 4.30 17.38
N ILE A 112 19.35 4.05 17.80
CA ILE A 112 18.23 3.77 16.91
C ILE A 112 17.45 5.06 16.67
N THR A 113 17.51 5.54 15.43
CA THR A 113 16.80 6.73 14.98
C THR A 113 15.82 6.39 13.86
N VAL A 114 14.89 7.30 13.58
CA VAL A 114 13.95 7.15 12.45
C VAL A 114 14.72 7.01 11.12
N LYS A 115 15.87 7.68 10.98
CA LYS A 115 16.73 7.54 9.80
C LYS A 115 17.25 6.11 9.65
N LYS A 116 17.73 5.48 10.74
CA LYS A 116 18.17 4.08 10.72
C LYS A 116 17.03 3.12 10.38
N LEU A 117 15.84 3.38 10.91
CA LEU A 117 14.63 2.62 10.51
C LEU A 117 14.33 2.79 9.01
N CYS A 118 14.43 4.00 8.46
CA CYS A 118 14.24 4.25 7.02
C CYS A 118 15.25 3.50 6.16
N GLU A 119 16.52 3.48 6.58
CA GLU A 119 17.58 2.70 5.94
C GLU A 119 17.24 1.20 5.96
N LEU A 120 16.76 0.67 7.10
CA LEU A 120 16.33 -0.72 7.20
C LEU A 120 15.12 -1.03 6.31
N ILE A 121 14.15 -0.14 6.17
CA ILE A 121 13.00 -0.36 5.27
C ILE A 121 13.45 -0.49 3.81
N GLU A 122 14.53 0.18 3.43
CA GLU A 122 15.08 0.11 2.06
C GLU A 122 15.94 -1.13 1.84
N VAL A 123 16.79 -1.49 2.82
CA VAL A 123 17.79 -2.57 2.68
C VAL A 123 17.30 -3.92 3.19
N ALA A 124 16.63 -3.95 4.34
CA ALA A 124 16.20 -5.15 5.05
C ALA A 124 14.76 -4.99 5.62
N PRO A 125 13.72 -5.00 4.76
CA PRO A 125 12.35 -4.70 5.17
C PRO A 125 11.84 -5.60 6.31
N GLN A 126 12.24 -6.87 6.33
CA GLN A 126 11.86 -7.81 7.38
C GLN A 126 12.50 -7.44 8.73
N SER A 127 13.77 -7.05 8.74
CA SER A 127 14.43 -6.57 9.96
C SER A 127 13.83 -5.24 10.44
N ALA A 128 13.37 -4.39 9.53
CA ALA A 128 12.64 -3.16 9.89
C ALA A 128 11.30 -3.48 10.58
N VAL A 129 10.61 -4.52 10.12
CA VAL A 129 9.39 -5.05 10.74
C VAL A 129 9.67 -5.56 12.15
N ASP A 130 10.70 -6.40 12.32
CA ASP A 130 11.09 -6.92 13.63
C ASP A 130 11.51 -5.79 14.59
N LEU A 131 12.20 -4.77 14.08
CA LEU A 131 12.56 -3.59 14.84
C LEU A 131 11.33 -2.82 15.32
N LEU A 132 10.32 -2.63 14.45
CA LEU A 132 9.06 -2.00 14.83
C LEU A 132 8.33 -2.80 15.91
N ASP A 133 8.34 -4.13 15.84
CA ASP A 133 7.74 -5.00 16.84
C ASP A 133 8.43 -4.86 18.20
N MET A 134 9.78 -4.90 18.22
CA MET A 134 10.57 -4.68 19.45
C MET A 134 10.35 -3.30 20.06
N LEU A 135 10.15 -2.27 19.23
CA LEU A 135 9.90 -0.89 19.67
C LEU A 135 8.44 -0.65 20.08
N THR A 136 7.53 -1.58 19.78
CA THR A 136 6.11 -1.47 20.09
C THR A 136 5.81 -2.19 21.39
N ALA A 137 5.90 -1.47 22.50
CA ALA A 137 5.79 -2.02 23.84
C ALA A 137 4.40 -1.79 24.45
N LYS A 138 4.09 -2.58 25.48
CA LYS A 138 3.03 -2.21 26.42
C LYS A 138 3.47 -0.94 27.17
N PRO A 139 2.66 0.14 27.18
CA PRO A 139 3.03 1.37 27.87
C PRO A 139 3.19 1.15 29.37
N LYS A 140 4.09 1.90 30.00
CA LYS A 140 4.25 1.89 31.46
C LYS A 140 3.07 2.61 32.10
N GLU A 141 2.43 1.96 33.07
CA GLU A 141 1.32 2.50 33.86
C GLU A 141 1.90 3.22 35.08
N GLY A 142 1.70 4.55 35.18
CA GLY A 142 2.20 5.31 36.33
C GLY A 142 1.51 4.94 37.64
N ASN A 143 0.21 4.65 37.60
CA ASN A 143 -0.55 4.15 38.76
C ASN A 143 -1.66 3.20 38.31
N LYS A 144 -1.49 1.89 38.59
CA LYS A 144 -2.44 0.83 38.22
C LYS A 144 -3.81 0.97 38.90
N PHE A 145 -3.86 1.62 40.06
CA PHE A 145 -5.09 1.72 40.86
C PHE A 145 -5.98 2.88 40.44
N HIS A 146 -5.39 3.98 39.92
CA HIS A 146 -6.12 5.22 39.71
C HIS A 146 -6.62 5.48 38.29
N ARG A 147 -6.16 4.72 37.27
CA ARG A 147 -6.73 4.60 35.91
C ARG A 147 -5.88 3.59 35.12
N PRO A 148 -6.14 2.27 35.25
CA PRO A 148 -5.38 1.26 34.54
C PRO A 148 -5.56 1.42 33.02
N LEU A 149 -4.69 0.77 32.26
CA LEU A 149 -4.89 0.68 30.81
C LEU A 149 -6.27 0.09 30.51
N PRO A 150 -6.99 0.63 29.51
CA PRO A 150 -8.31 0.13 29.16
C PRO A 150 -8.18 -1.32 28.71
N VAL A 151 -8.88 -2.22 29.42
CA VAL A 151 -9.02 -3.62 29.02
C VAL A 151 -10.14 -3.77 28.00
N ARG A 152 -11.15 -2.90 28.06
CA ARG A 152 -12.28 -2.88 27.14
C ARG A 152 -12.54 -1.47 26.61
N ALA A 153 -12.74 -1.35 25.31
CA ALA A 153 -13.10 -0.10 24.65
C ALA A 153 -14.02 -0.35 23.45
N ASN A 154 -14.82 0.65 23.05
CA ASN A 154 -15.58 0.58 21.81
C ASN A 154 -14.77 1.25 20.69
N ILE A 155 -13.85 0.48 20.10
CA ILE A 155 -13.20 0.91 18.88
C ILE A 155 -14.31 0.96 17.82
N PRO A 156 -14.62 2.14 17.25
CA PRO A 156 -15.67 2.23 16.26
C PRO A 156 -15.37 1.22 15.17
N VAL A 157 -16.42 0.54 14.70
CA VAL A 157 -16.34 -0.24 13.46
C VAL A 157 -16.24 0.75 12.32
N ASP A 158 -15.12 1.47 12.29
CA ASP A 158 -14.62 2.09 11.10
C ASP A 158 -14.56 0.94 10.13
N GLN A 159 -15.21 1.15 9.00
CA GLN A 159 -14.99 0.29 7.88
C GLN A 159 -13.54 0.60 7.48
N GLU A 160 -12.56 -0.03 8.13
CA GLU A 160 -11.15 -0.18 7.73
C GLU A 160 -10.87 -1.69 7.66
N ALA A 161 -9.64 -2.13 7.37
CA ALA A 161 -9.30 -3.56 7.42
C ALA A 161 -9.07 -4.03 8.88
N CYS A 162 -8.74 -3.11 9.78
CA CYS A 162 -8.40 -3.37 11.17
C CYS A 162 -9.24 -2.47 12.08
N ARG A 163 -9.80 -3.03 13.16
CA ARG A 163 -10.39 -2.24 14.26
C ARG A 163 -9.27 -1.74 15.15
N LEU A 164 -8.85 -0.53 14.85
CA LEU A 164 -7.69 0.13 15.42
C LEU A 164 -8.03 1.61 15.65
N SER A 165 -7.69 2.12 16.83
CA SER A 165 -7.65 3.55 17.13
C SER A 165 -6.20 3.96 17.42
N CYS A 166 -5.83 5.18 17.06
CA CYS A 166 -4.47 5.68 17.25
C CYS A 166 -4.44 7.17 17.54
N VAL A 167 -3.48 7.58 18.38
CA VAL A 167 -3.20 8.98 18.67
C VAL A 167 -1.69 9.23 18.63
N TYR A 168 -1.29 10.47 18.31
CA TYR A 168 0.11 10.86 18.23
C TYR A 168 0.36 12.03 19.18
N ILE A 169 1.00 11.74 20.30
CA ILE A 169 1.07 12.62 21.49
C ILE A 169 2.48 12.61 22.10
N THR A 170 2.83 13.62 22.90
CA THR A 170 4.17 13.78 23.48
C THR A 170 4.46 12.87 24.66
N GLU A 171 3.43 12.35 25.31
CA GLU A 171 3.56 11.50 26.48
C GLU A 171 4.00 10.08 26.07
N LYS A 172 5.01 9.54 26.78
CA LYS A 172 5.51 8.17 26.60
C LYS A 172 4.84 7.17 27.54
N GLU A 173 4.37 7.64 28.69
CA GLU A 173 3.84 6.82 29.77
C GLU A 173 2.35 7.08 29.98
N TRP A 174 1.64 6.05 30.43
CA TRP A 174 0.23 6.15 30.78
C TRP A 174 0.14 6.72 32.19
N THR A 175 0.19 8.04 32.29
CA THR A 175 0.09 8.78 33.55
C THR A 175 -1.23 9.53 33.63
N TRP A 176 -1.77 9.60 34.85
CA TRP A 176 -2.92 10.42 35.18
C TRP A 176 -2.60 11.20 36.45
N ASN A 177 -2.75 12.52 36.40
CA ASN A 177 -2.57 13.36 37.56
C ASN A 177 -3.86 13.32 38.39
N ALA A 178 -3.77 12.81 39.62
CA ALA A 178 -4.94 12.71 40.51
C ALA A 178 -5.57 14.05 40.85
N SER A 179 -4.87 15.17 40.65
CA SER A 179 -5.44 16.51 40.79
C SER A 179 -6.39 16.89 39.65
N GLU A 180 -6.35 16.21 38.51
CA GLU A 180 -7.19 16.50 37.36
C GLU A 180 -8.50 15.70 37.42
N THR A 181 -9.64 16.40 37.47
CA THR A 181 -10.97 15.77 37.58
C THR A 181 -11.36 14.92 36.35
N LYS A 182 -10.71 15.13 35.21
CA LYS A 182 -10.99 14.43 33.94
C LYS A 182 -9.71 13.82 33.38
N PRO A 183 -9.78 12.64 32.76
CA PRO A 183 -8.64 12.08 32.06
C PRO A 183 -8.23 12.97 30.87
N PRO A 184 -6.97 12.89 30.42
CA PRO A 184 -6.56 13.54 29.20
C PRO A 184 -7.46 13.14 28.02
N ALA A 185 -7.92 14.12 27.24
CA ALA A 185 -8.86 13.89 26.14
C ALA A 185 -8.36 12.86 25.09
N TRP A 186 -7.05 12.70 24.96
CA TRP A 186 -6.47 11.70 24.05
C TRP A 186 -6.72 10.27 24.50
N GLN A 187 -6.89 10.01 25.81
CA GLN A 187 -7.19 8.66 26.33
C GLN A 187 -8.59 8.23 25.88
N ASP A 188 -9.56 9.14 25.97
CA ASP A 188 -10.92 8.90 25.49
C ASP A 188 -10.96 8.78 23.95
N GLN A 189 -10.12 9.52 23.23
CA GLN A 189 -9.98 9.36 21.78
C GLN A 189 -9.37 8.01 21.39
N LEU A 190 -8.36 7.55 22.14
CA LEU A 190 -7.66 6.30 21.87
C LEU A 190 -8.52 5.08 22.21
N ALA A 191 -9.24 5.13 23.33
CA ALA A 191 -10.01 4.01 23.86
C ALA A 191 -11.33 4.51 24.48
N PRO A 192 -12.31 4.92 23.64
CA PRO A 192 -13.55 5.49 24.13
C PRO A 192 -14.32 4.46 24.99
N PRO A 193 -14.74 4.83 26.21
CA PRO A 193 -15.47 3.94 27.09
C PRO A 193 -16.90 3.73 26.57
N ASP A 194 -17.33 2.47 26.47
CA ASP A 194 -18.73 2.11 26.17
C ASP A 194 -19.12 0.86 26.96
N PRO A 195 -20.01 0.96 27.96
CA PRO A 195 -20.38 -0.18 28.77
C PRO A 195 -21.14 -1.26 27.99
N LYS A 196 -21.80 -0.92 26.88
CA LYS A 196 -22.67 -1.84 26.13
C LYS A 196 -21.96 -2.50 24.95
N LYS A 197 -21.07 -1.79 24.25
CA LYS A 197 -20.43 -2.26 23.00
C LYS A 197 -18.91 -2.44 23.12
N SER A 198 -18.36 -2.46 24.32
CA SER A 198 -16.91 -2.59 24.48
C SER A 198 -16.39 -4.00 24.18
N GLN A 199 -15.27 -4.06 23.48
CA GLN A 199 -14.53 -5.27 23.13
C GLN A 199 -13.23 -5.31 23.93
N GLU A 200 -12.64 -6.49 24.12
CA GLU A 200 -11.30 -6.59 24.71
C GLU A 200 -10.27 -5.93 23.79
N VAL A 201 -9.47 -5.01 24.34
CA VAL A 201 -8.48 -4.25 23.59
C VAL A 201 -7.10 -4.39 24.19
N THR A 202 -6.09 -4.20 23.35
CA THR A 202 -4.68 -4.10 23.74
C THR A 202 -4.16 -2.72 23.34
N VAL A 203 -3.55 -2.03 24.31
CA VAL A 203 -2.90 -0.73 24.09
C VAL A 203 -1.39 -0.95 23.98
N ARG A 204 -0.79 -0.39 22.93
CA ARG A 204 0.66 -0.36 22.73
C ARG A 204 1.13 1.06 22.41
N VAL A 205 2.41 1.30 22.64
CA VAL A 205 3.09 2.54 22.29
C VAL A 205 4.36 2.22 21.51
N LEU A 206 4.57 2.91 20.39
CA LEU A 206 5.82 2.86 19.67
C LEU A 206 6.82 3.80 20.35
N LEU A 207 7.88 3.24 20.93
CA LEU A 207 8.85 3.95 21.75
C LEU A 207 9.82 4.86 20.96
N LEU A 208 9.66 4.93 19.63
CA LEU A 208 10.48 5.78 18.75
C LEU A 208 9.80 7.14 18.52
N PRO A 209 10.28 8.24 19.13
CA PRO A 209 9.69 9.55 18.94
C PRO A 209 9.92 10.06 17.52
N GLY A 210 8.99 10.88 17.01
CA GLY A 210 9.17 11.53 15.71
C GLY A 210 9.11 10.58 14.51
N VAL A 211 8.59 9.36 14.66
CA VAL A 211 8.43 8.38 13.57
C VAL A 211 7.66 8.94 12.37
N LEU A 212 6.70 9.84 12.60
CA LEU A 212 5.96 10.53 11.56
C LEU A 212 6.78 11.69 10.99
N ASN A 213 7.80 11.36 10.22
CA ASN A 213 8.62 12.33 9.49
C ASN A 213 8.50 12.13 7.96
N CYS A 214 9.02 13.12 7.23
CA CYS A 214 8.98 13.12 5.77
C CYS A 214 9.72 11.89 5.17
N GLU A 215 10.86 11.53 5.75
CA GLU A 215 11.73 10.46 5.24
C GLU A 215 11.05 9.09 5.37
N MET A 216 10.51 8.77 6.55
CA MET A 216 9.79 7.54 6.85
C MET A 216 8.62 7.33 5.88
N VAL A 217 7.81 8.37 5.65
CA VAL A 217 6.65 8.24 4.77
C VAL A 217 7.06 8.10 3.30
N HIS A 218 8.17 8.71 2.88
CA HIS A 218 8.75 8.48 1.56
C HIS A 218 9.33 7.07 1.41
N CYS A 219 10.00 6.53 2.43
CA CYS A 219 10.49 5.15 2.45
C CYS A 219 9.33 4.15 2.39
N LEU A 220 8.28 4.34 3.19
CA LEU A 220 7.06 3.52 3.11
C LEU A 220 6.41 3.63 1.73
N ALA A 221 6.28 4.82 1.15
CA ALA A 221 5.71 5.00 -0.18
C ALA A 221 6.52 4.33 -1.30
N ALA A 222 7.84 4.18 -1.09
CA ALA A 222 8.80 3.63 -2.04
C ALA A 222 9.13 2.15 -1.81
N THR A 223 8.82 1.57 -0.65
CA THR A 223 9.18 0.18 -0.32
C THR A 223 8.62 -0.80 -1.35
N LYS A 224 9.39 -1.82 -1.71
CA LYS A 224 8.95 -2.89 -2.61
C LYS A 224 8.17 -3.95 -1.84
N ASP A 225 8.63 -4.28 -0.64
CA ASP A 225 8.02 -5.30 0.21
C ASP A 225 6.70 -4.79 0.77
N GLN A 226 5.61 -5.45 0.39
CA GLN A 226 4.27 -5.10 0.86
C GLN A 226 3.97 -5.65 2.26
N ARG A 227 4.75 -6.61 2.75
CA ARG A 227 4.56 -7.24 4.08
C ARG A 227 4.74 -6.25 5.21
N ILE A 228 5.54 -5.19 5.02
CA ILE A 228 5.65 -4.12 6.03
C ILE A 228 4.29 -3.46 6.34
N PHE A 229 3.38 -3.43 5.37
CA PHE A 229 2.05 -2.86 5.55
C PHE A 229 1.10 -3.78 6.28
N THR A 230 1.45 -5.02 6.64
CA THR A 230 0.57 -5.90 7.43
C THR A 230 0.68 -5.63 8.93
N LYS A 231 1.72 -4.89 9.34
CA LYS A 231 2.00 -4.58 10.74
C LYS A 231 1.03 -3.54 11.28
N LEU A 232 0.45 -3.81 12.45
CA LEU A 232 -0.50 -2.94 13.14
C LEU A 232 0.04 -1.52 13.36
N VAL A 233 1.34 -1.40 13.63
CA VAL A 233 2.02 -0.12 13.84
C VAL A 233 2.01 0.73 12.56
N ILE A 234 2.26 0.12 11.40
CA ILE A 234 2.25 0.81 10.10
C ILE A 234 0.82 1.18 9.71
N HIS A 235 -0.17 0.33 10.00
CA HIS A 235 -1.59 0.69 9.87
C HIS A 235 -1.94 1.91 10.72
N ALA A 236 -1.56 1.93 12.00
CA ALA A 236 -1.80 3.03 12.92
C ALA A 236 -1.13 4.33 12.44
N LEU A 237 0.13 4.23 12.01
CA LEU A 237 0.89 5.35 11.46
C LEU A 237 0.19 5.95 10.24
N LEU A 238 -0.20 5.13 9.27
CA LEU A 238 -0.85 5.59 8.04
C LEU A 238 -2.28 6.04 8.25
N LYS A 239 -3.01 5.45 9.21
CA LYS A 239 -4.34 5.92 9.64
C LYS A 239 -4.25 7.33 10.21
N HIS A 240 -3.36 7.55 11.18
CA HIS A 240 -3.16 8.87 11.77
C HIS A 240 -2.72 9.90 10.72
N LEU A 241 -1.76 9.51 9.88
CA LEU A 241 -1.25 10.37 8.83
C LEU A 241 -2.32 10.77 7.81
N TRP A 242 -3.13 9.81 7.36
CA TRP A 242 -4.24 10.07 6.45
C TRP A 242 -5.29 10.97 7.10
N GLN A 243 -5.66 10.73 8.35
CA GLN A 243 -6.61 11.59 9.08
C GLN A 243 -6.10 13.04 9.16
N ALA A 244 -4.81 13.23 9.41
CA ALA A 244 -4.20 14.55 9.50
C ALA A 244 -4.16 15.28 8.14
N PHE A 245 -3.92 14.56 7.04
CA PHE A 245 -3.79 15.16 5.69
C PHE A 245 -5.06 15.11 4.84
N ARG A 246 -6.11 14.40 5.27
CA ARG A 246 -7.39 14.30 4.58
C ARG A 246 -8.01 15.65 4.21
N PRO A 247 -8.01 16.69 5.07
CA PRO A 247 -8.55 18.00 4.69
C PRO A 247 -7.82 18.63 3.49
N MET A 248 -6.48 18.54 3.46
CA MET A 248 -5.69 19.06 2.33
C MET A 248 -5.99 18.29 1.04
N PHE A 249 -6.14 16.97 1.14
CA PHE A 249 -6.55 16.14 0.02
C PHE A 249 -7.94 16.52 -0.52
N LEU A 250 -8.90 16.79 0.37
CA LEU A 250 -10.24 17.23 -0.05
C LEU A 250 -10.23 18.61 -0.70
N ILE A 251 -9.34 19.51 -0.28
CA ILE A 251 -9.17 20.82 -0.90
C ILE A 251 -8.63 20.67 -2.32
N ASP A 252 -7.56 19.87 -2.53
CA ASP A 252 -7.04 19.59 -3.87
C ASP A 252 -8.12 18.99 -4.77
N LEU A 253 -8.80 17.95 -4.29
CA LEU A 253 -9.82 17.26 -5.06
C LEU A 253 -10.99 18.20 -5.39
N GLY A 254 -11.38 19.07 -4.46
CA GLY A 254 -12.40 20.09 -4.69
C GLY A 254 -12.00 21.10 -5.77
N HIS A 255 -10.74 21.55 -5.75
CA HIS A 255 -10.19 22.46 -6.77
C HIS A 255 -10.18 21.80 -8.15
N GLN A 256 -9.74 20.55 -8.23
CA GLN A 256 -9.75 19.74 -9.47
C GLN A 256 -11.15 19.48 -10.01
N ILE A 257 -12.11 19.13 -9.15
CA ILE A 257 -13.51 18.93 -9.56
C ILE A 257 -14.10 20.24 -10.10
N LEU A 258 -13.77 21.37 -9.46
CA LEU A 258 -14.23 22.69 -9.90
C LEU A 258 -13.64 23.05 -11.26
N ALA A 259 -12.34 22.86 -11.49
CA ALA A 259 -11.71 23.06 -12.78
C ALA A 259 -12.33 22.17 -13.88
N ASN A 260 -12.60 20.90 -13.56
CA ASN A 260 -13.27 19.99 -14.49
C ASN A 260 -14.71 20.42 -14.79
N ALA A 261 -15.45 20.93 -13.80
CA ALA A 261 -16.79 21.48 -14.00
C ALA A 261 -16.78 22.71 -14.93
N VAL A 262 -15.76 23.58 -14.83
CA VAL A 262 -15.54 24.69 -15.77
C VAL A 262 -15.31 24.16 -17.19
N ILE A 263 -14.44 23.17 -17.36
CA ILE A 263 -14.16 22.56 -18.67
C ILE A 263 -15.44 21.96 -19.28
N CYS A 264 -16.22 21.21 -18.49
CA CYS A 264 -17.51 20.67 -18.94
C CYS A 264 -18.51 21.77 -19.32
N TYR A 265 -18.55 22.87 -18.56
CA TYR A 265 -19.38 24.02 -18.90
C TYR A 265 -18.98 24.65 -20.23
N TRP A 266 -17.69 24.81 -20.51
CA TRP A 266 -17.21 25.34 -21.79
C TRP A 266 -17.48 24.41 -22.97
N ILE A 267 -17.36 23.08 -22.78
CA ILE A 267 -17.70 22.09 -23.82
C ILE A 267 -19.19 22.15 -24.16
N TRP A 268 -20.06 22.30 -23.15
CA TRP A 268 -21.50 22.41 -23.37
C TRP A 268 -21.89 23.78 -23.96
N GLY A 269 -21.33 24.85 -23.41
CA GLY A 269 -21.78 26.23 -23.61
C GLY A 269 -21.21 26.94 -24.84
N SER A 270 -20.27 26.35 -25.56
CA SER A 270 -19.53 26.99 -26.67
C SER A 270 -20.42 27.53 -27.80
N GLY A 271 -21.69 27.10 -27.91
CA GLY A 271 -22.55 27.47 -29.04
C GLY A 271 -23.81 28.29 -28.76
N GLN A 272 -24.23 28.54 -27.51
CA GLN A 272 -25.65 28.94 -27.29
C GLN A 272 -25.93 30.20 -26.47
N VAL A 273 -25.06 30.68 -25.57
CA VAL A 273 -25.37 31.88 -24.75
C VAL A 273 -24.10 32.67 -24.41
N GLN A 274 -24.08 33.97 -24.73
CA GLN A 274 -23.02 34.87 -24.25
C GLN A 274 -23.15 35.04 -22.73
N ALA A 275 -22.33 34.30 -21.98
CA ALA A 275 -22.23 34.45 -20.54
C ALA A 275 -21.72 35.86 -20.16
N PRO A 276 -22.20 36.45 -19.05
CA PRO A 276 -21.69 37.74 -18.56
C PRO A 276 -20.16 37.73 -18.41
N LYS A 277 -19.50 38.87 -18.69
CA LYS A 277 -18.01 39.01 -18.61
C LYS A 277 -17.48 38.55 -17.24
N ILE A 278 -18.17 38.91 -16.15
CA ILE A 278 -17.84 38.48 -14.77
C ILE A 278 -17.81 36.96 -14.64
N LEU A 279 -18.82 36.26 -15.16
CA LEU A 279 -18.91 34.81 -15.07
C LEU A 279 -17.79 34.14 -15.89
N ARG A 280 -17.55 34.62 -17.12
CA ARG A 280 -16.44 34.12 -17.95
C ARG A 280 -15.09 34.31 -17.26
N CYS A 281 -14.84 35.49 -16.71
CA CYS A 281 -13.64 35.80 -15.94
C CYS A 281 -13.49 34.89 -14.70
N ALA A 282 -14.58 34.63 -13.97
CA ALA A 282 -14.58 33.73 -12.81
C ALA A 282 -14.23 32.29 -13.20
N LEU A 283 -14.90 31.76 -14.22
CA LEU A 283 -14.67 30.41 -14.73
C LEU A 283 -13.22 30.24 -15.24
N TRP A 284 -12.75 31.20 -16.04
CA TRP A 284 -11.37 31.23 -16.52
C TRP A 284 -10.37 31.30 -15.36
N GLY A 285 -10.60 32.19 -14.38
CA GLY A 285 -9.74 32.34 -13.20
C GLY A 285 -9.63 31.06 -12.38
N LEU A 286 -10.74 30.33 -12.21
CA LEU A 286 -10.74 29.04 -11.52
C LEU A 286 -9.91 27.98 -12.25
N LEU A 287 -10.07 27.83 -13.58
CA LEU A 287 -9.25 26.91 -14.36
C LEU A 287 -7.76 27.30 -14.34
N ALA A 288 -7.47 28.57 -14.60
CA ALA A 288 -6.10 29.11 -14.58
C ALA A 288 -5.44 28.89 -13.22
N SER A 289 -6.21 29.03 -12.13
CA SER A 289 -5.70 28.84 -10.79
C SER A 289 -5.27 27.41 -10.47
N GLU A 290 -5.94 26.41 -11.06
CA GLU A 290 -5.55 24.99 -10.95
C GLU A 290 -4.21 24.75 -11.68
N GLY A 291 -4.08 25.26 -12.91
CA GLY A 291 -2.83 25.16 -13.65
C GLY A 291 -1.65 25.81 -12.92
N VAL A 292 -1.85 27.03 -12.40
CA VAL A 292 -0.83 27.74 -11.60
C VAL A 292 -0.50 27.01 -10.30
N SER A 293 -1.49 26.52 -9.56
CA SER A 293 -1.28 25.86 -8.26
C SER A 293 -0.52 24.54 -8.40
N GLU A 294 -0.85 23.72 -9.40
CA GLU A 294 -0.20 22.43 -9.65
C GLU A 294 1.23 22.62 -10.20
N CYS A 295 1.45 23.53 -11.15
CA CYS A 295 2.79 23.85 -11.64
C CYS A 295 3.69 24.39 -10.51
N PHE A 296 3.18 25.33 -9.70
CA PHE A 296 3.92 25.86 -8.55
C PHE A 296 4.21 24.76 -7.52
N THR A 297 3.22 23.95 -7.18
CA THR A 297 3.39 22.84 -6.23
C THR A 297 4.43 21.85 -6.72
N PHE A 298 4.42 21.48 -8.01
CA PHE A 298 5.40 20.60 -8.60
C PHE A 298 6.82 21.16 -8.50
N VAL A 299 7.04 22.41 -8.93
CA VAL A 299 8.36 23.07 -8.86
C VAL A 299 8.85 23.17 -7.40
N TRP A 300 7.97 23.59 -6.48
CA TRP A 300 8.31 23.72 -5.07
C TRP A 300 8.70 22.37 -4.44
N THR A 301 7.88 21.35 -4.69
CA THR A 301 8.11 20.00 -4.15
C THR A 301 9.34 19.34 -4.76
N LEU A 302 9.66 19.63 -6.03
CA LEU A 302 10.91 19.21 -6.68
C LEU A 302 12.14 19.83 -6.01
N VAL A 303 12.15 21.16 -5.83
CA VAL A 303 13.26 21.87 -5.17
C VAL A 303 13.44 21.38 -3.74
N ARG A 304 12.35 21.20 -2.99
CA ARG A 304 12.41 20.72 -1.61
C ARG A 304 12.80 19.24 -1.54
N GLY A 305 12.32 18.43 -2.48
CA GLY A 305 12.66 17.02 -2.62
C GLY A 305 14.15 16.84 -2.85
N TYR A 306 14.73 17.62 -3.76
CA TYR A 306 16.17 17.63 -4.03
C TYR A 306 17.02 17.91 -2.79
N LYS A 307 16.57 18.81 -1.91
CA LYS A 307 17.28 19.14 -0.66
C LYS A 307 17.11 18.12 0.47
N ARG A 308 16.07 17.27 0.45
CA ARG A 308 15.69 16.43 1.59
C ARG A 308 15.67 14.93 1.33
N LEU A 309 15.49 14.52 0.09
CA LEU A 309 15.38 13.12 -0.30
C LEU A 309 16.68 12.67 -0.96
N SER A 310 16.99 11.38 -0.86
CA SER A 310 18.03 10.77 -1.69
C SER A 310 17.63 10.87 -3.18
N THR A 311 18.63 10.89 -4.07
CA THR A 311 18.43 10.98 -5.53
C THR A 311 17.48 9.90 -6.07
N HIS A 312 17.62 8.68 -5.55
CA HIS A 312 16.76 7.54 -5.87
C HIS A 312 15.30 7.76 -5.42
N LEU A 313 15.07 8.23 -4.19
CA LEU A 313 13.72 8.54 -3.69
C LEU A 313 13.09 9.72 -4.42
N LEU A 314 13.89 10.72 -4.81
CA LEU A 314 13.47 11.86 -5.60
C LEU A 314 12.97 11.41 -6.98
N PHE A 315 13.74 10.59 -7.71
CA PHE A 315 13.32 10.10 -9.03
C PHE A 315 12.01 9.32 -8.97
N ARG A 316 11.86 8.44 -7.97
CA ARG A 316 10.60 7.72 -7.71
C ARG A 316 9.45 8.65 -7.37
N TRP A 317 9.72 9.77 -6.72
CA TRP A 317 8.70 10.79 -6.45
C TRP A 317 8.34 11.57 -7.73
N ILE A 318 9.30 11.99 -8.54
CA ILE A 318 9.07 12.69 -9.83
C ILE A 318 8.15 11.86 -10.72
N LYS A 319 8.46 10.57 -10.92
CA LYS A 319 7.62 9.67 -11.74
C LYS A 319 6.16 9.61 -11.27
N ARG A 320 5.93 9.75 -9.94
CA ARG A 320 4.58 9.75 -9.35
C ARG A 320 3.89 11.09 -9.45
N ALA A 321 4.63 12.19 -9.37
CA ALA A 321 4.09 13.56 -9.45
C ALA A 321 3.84 14.01 -10.90
N LEU A 322 4.50 13.36 -11.88
CA LEU A 322 4.45 13.72 -13.29
C LEU A 322 3.02 13.83 -13.86
N PRO A 323 2.07 12.90 -13.61
CA PRO A 323 0.73 13.02 -14.17
C PRO A 323 0.00 14.30 -13.74
N ARG A 324 0.15 14.71 -12.46
CA ARG A 324 -0.42 15.98 -11.98
C ARG A 324 0.26 17.19 -12.63
N ALA A 325 1.58 17.16 -12.76
CA ALA A 325 2.33 18.22 -13.42
C ALA A 325 1.93 18.38 -14.90
N VAL A 326 1.69 17.27 -15.60
CA VAL A 326 1.20 17.27 -16.98
C VAL A 326 -0.19 17.91 -17.04
N VAL A 327 -1.14 17.46 -16.21
CA VAL A 327 -2.50 18.04 -16.17
C VAL A 327 -2.47 19.54 -15.87
N GLY A 328 -1.69 19.96 -14.86
CA GLY A 328 -1.53 21.38 -14.51
C GLY A 328 -0.91 22.21 -15.64
N THR A 329 0.06 21.64 -16.37
CA THR A 329 0.68 22.31 -17.54
C THR A 329 -0.33 22.47 -18.67
N PHE A 330 -1.13 21.44 -18.98
CA PHE A 330 -2.17 21.51 -20.00
C PHE A 330 -3.29 22.49 -19.62
N ALA A 331 -3.67 22.54 -18.34
CA ALA A 331 -4.65 23.50 -17.82
C ALA A 331 -4.11 24.93 -17.91
N LEU A 332 -2.84 25.15 -17.59
CA LEU A 332 -2.18 26.45 -17.72
C LEU A 332 -2.07 26.87 -19.19
N SER A 333 -1.72 25.97 -20.11
CA SER A 333 -1.68 26.26 -21.55
C SER A 333 -3.06 26.67 -22.07
N LEU A 334 -4.12 25.95 -21.66
CA LEU A 334 -5.50 26.30 -22.02
C LEU A 334 -5.91 27.65 -21.43
N ALA A 335 -5.52 27.95 -20.19
CA ALA A 335 -5.75 29.26 -19.58
C ALA A 335 -5.04 30.39 -20.32
N VAL A 336 -3.79 30.18 -20.77
CA VAL A 336 -3.05 31.16 -21.58
C VAL A 336 -3.75 31.42 -22.92
N GLU A 337 -4.17 30.36 -23.62
CA GLU A 337 -4.87 30.48 -24.90
C GLU A 337 -6.21 31.23 -24.77
N THR A 338 -6.92 30.99 -23.66
CA THR A 338 -8.24 31.58 -23.38
C THR A 338 -8.18 32.92 -22.63
N ALA A 339 -6.99 33.46 -22.34
CA ALA A 339 -6.82 34.65 -21.50
C ALA A 339 -7.42 35.93 -22.11
N VAL A 340 -7.52 36.01 -23.45
CA VAL A 340 -8.02 37.20 -24.15
C VAL A 340 -9.54 37.34 -24.02
N GLU A 341 -10.27 36.24 -24.21
CA GLU A 341 -11.75 36.26 -24.21
C GLU A 341 -12.37 35.65 -22.95
N PHE A 342 -11.54 35.11 -22.04
CA PHE A 342 -11.96 34.32 -20.87
C PHE A 342 -12.80 33.08 -21.24
N GLN A 343 -12.67 32.59 -22.46
CA GLN A 343 -13.38 31.44 -23.02
C GLN A 343 -12.59 30.83 -24.18
N PRO A 344 -12.80 29.55 -24.52
CA PRO A 344 -12.22 28.95 -25.71
C PRO A 344 -12.76 29.59 -27.00
N ILE A 345 -11.84 29.91 -27.91
CA ILE A 345 -12.14 30.31 -29.29
C ILE A 345 -12.47 29.03 -30.09
N ASP A 346 -13.23 29.12 -31.19
CA ASP A 346 -13.69 27.96 -32.00
C ASP A 346 -12.59 26.95 -32.38
N ASN A 347 -11.33 27.40 -32.51
CA ASN A 347 -10.18 26.54 -32.83
C ASN A 347 -9.55 25.81 -31.61
N GLY A 348 -9.89 26.20 -30.38
CA GLY A 348 -9.37 25.61 -29.14
C GLY A 348 -9.99 24.25 -28.77
N SER A 349 -10.83 23.69 -29.63
CA SER A 349 -11.60 22.45 -29.37
C SER A 349 -10.71 21.24 -29.06
N VAL A 350 -9.54 21.13 -29.69
CA VAL A 350 -8.59 20.03 -29.47
C VAL A 350 -7.96 20.12 -28.08
N LEU A 351 -7.41 21.29 -27.71
CA LEU A 351 -6.76 21.48 -26.41
C LEU A 351 -7.76 21.34 -25.26
N LEU A 352 -8.99 21.84 -25.46
CA LEU A 352 -10.10 21.68 -24.51
C LEU A 352 -10.46 20.21 -24.33
N SER A 353 -10.55 19.43 -25.42
CA SER A 353 -10.86 17.99 -25.38
C SER A 353 -9.77 17.18 -24.67
N ILE A 354 -8.50 17.46 -24.96
CA ILE A 354 -7.36 16.82 -24.28
C ILE A 354 -7.38 17.15 -22.78
N ASN A 355 -7.57 18.43 -22.43
CA ASN A 355 -7.69 18.85 -21.03
C ASN A 355 -8.83 18.13 -20.31
N SER A 356 -10.00 18.02 -20.94
CA SER A 356 -11.15 17.30 -20.38
C SER A 356 -10.80 15.84 -20.08
N LEU A 357 -10.23 15.13 -21.05
CA LEU A 357 -9.80 13.73 -20.87
C LEU A 357 -8.78 13.60 -19.72
N LEU A 358 -7.77 14.47 -19.70
CA LEU A 358 -6.72 14.45 -18.67
C LEU A 358 -7.27 14.71 -17.26
N HIS A 359 -8.20 15.64 -17.09
CA HIS A 359 -8.83 15.92 -15.80
C HIS A 359 -9.71 14.76 -15.32
N TRP A 360 -10.49 14.13 -16.20
CA TRP A 360 -11.27 12.95 -15.83
C TRP A 360 -10.38 11.77 -15.42
N LEU A 361 -9.28 11.53 -16.15
CA LEU A 361 -8.29 10.52 -15.77
C LEU A 361 -7.64 10.86 -14.43
N LEU A 362 -7.28 12.14 -14.19
CA LEU A 362 -6.70 12.57 -12.92
C LEU A 362 -7.68 12.32 -11.77
N ILE A 363 -8.95 12.76 -11.90
CA ILE A 363 -10.00 12.55 -10.89
C ILE A 363 -10.17 11.05 -10.59
N LEU A 364 -10.20 10.19 -11.62
CA LEU A 364 -10.25 8.75 -11.44
C LEU A 364 -9.07 8.22 -10.61
N THR A 365 -7.86 8.75 -10.86
CA THR A 365 -6.68 8.39 -10.06
C THR A 365 -6.72 8.94 -8.64
N GLU A 366 -7.32 10.10 -8.37
CA GLU A 366 -7.41 10.66 -7.02
C GLU A 366 -8.46 9.96 -6.16
N ILE A 367 -9.58 9.56 -6.77
CA ILE A 367 -10.65 8.83 -6.11
C ILE A 367 -10.16 7.52 -5.48
N ARG A 368 -9.02 6.96 -5.90
CA ARG A 368 -8.40 5.76 -5.28
C ARG A 368 -8.02 5.94 -3.82
N ALA A 369 -7.89 7.18 -3.33
CA ALA A 369 -7.55 7.46 -1.94
C ALA A 369 -8.71 7.16 -0.97
N PHE A 370 -9.94 7.21 -1.47
CA PHE A 370 -11.12 6.84 -0.71
C PHE A 370 -11.25 5.33 -0.64
N ARG A 371 -11.75 4.85 0.50
CA ARG A 371 -11.87 3.42 0.72
C ARG A 371 -12.94 2.76 -0.15
N ALA A 372 -14.09 3.40 -0.34
CA ALA A 372 -15.20 2.81 -1.10
C ALA A 372 -14.79 2.48 -2.56
N THR A 373 -14.02 3.38 -3.16
CA THR A 373 -13.61 3.33 -4.56
C THR A 373 -12.22 2.72 -4.73
N GLY A 374 -11.26 3.05 -3.86
CA GLY A 374 -9.88 2.54 -3.91
C GLY A 374 -9.80 1.02 -3.88
N ARG A 375 -10.66 0.36 -3.09
CA ARG A 375 -10.73 -1.11 -3.04
C ARG A 375 -11.12 -1.77 -4.36
N ARG A 376 -11.83 -1.04 -5.23
CA ARG A 376 -12.30 -1.53 -6.54
C ARG A 376 -11.39 -1.08 -7.68
N ILE A 377 -10.94 0.16 -7.64
CA ILE A 377 -10.14 0.77 -8.71
C ILE A 377 -8.67 0.30 -8.66
N LEU A 378 -8.09 0.13 -7.46
CA LEU A 378 -6.67 -0.21 -7.35
C LEU A 378 -6.30 -1.55 -8.00
N PRO A 379 -7.04 -2.65 -7.79
CA PRO A 379 -6.75 -3.90 -8.48
C PRO A 379 -6.79 -3.76 -10.00
N ILE A 380 -7.76 -3.01 -10.53
CA ILE A 380 -7.88 -2.71 -11.97
C ILE A 380 -6.64 -1.94 -12.46
N MET A 381 -6.21 -0.89 -11.75
CA MET A 381 -5.04 -0.10 -12.16
C MET A 381 -3.74 -0.88 -12.08
N LYS A 382 -3.61 -1.82 -11.14
CA LYS A 382 -2.37 -2.59 -10.94
C LYS A 382 -2.28 -3.81 -11.85
N SER A 383 -3.41 -4.40 -12.24
CA SER A 383 -3.44 -5.51 -13.19
C SER A 383 -3.01 -5.10 -14.60
N VAL A 384 -3.09 -3.81 -14.98
CA VAL A 384 -2.65 -3.33 -16.31
C VAL A 384 -1.17 -3.61 -16.59
N THR A 385 -0.28 -3.52 -15.60
CA THR A 385 1.16 -3.72 -15.80
C THR A 385 1.50 -5.15 -16.25
N PRO A 386 1.09 -6.23 -15.54
CA PRO A 386 1.35 -7.59 -16.01
C PRO A 386 0.65 -7.91 -17.34
N ILE A 387 -0.50 -7.27 -17.60
CA ILE A 387 -1.26 -7.43 -18.85
C ILE A 387 -0.53 -6.87 -20.07
N ALA A 388 0.42 -5.94 -19.90
CA ALA A 388 1.16 -5.33 -21.00
C ALA A 388 1.84 -6.36 -21.92
N GLY A 389 2.30 -7.50 -21.37
CA GLY A 389 2.87 -8.60 -22.16
C GLY A 389 1.85 -9.24 -23.10
N MET A 390 0.62 -9.47 -22.64
CA MET A 390 -0.46 -10.01 -23.47
C MET A 390 -0.94 -9.00 -24.53
N LEU A 391 -0.98 -7.71 -24.18
CA LEU A 391 -1.28 -6.64 -25.16
C LEU A 391 -0.24 -6.59 -26.30
N LEU A 392 1.04 -6.85 -26.01
CA LEU A 392 2.07 -6.92 -27.04
C LEU A 392 1.85 -8.11 -27.99
N ILE A 393 1.43 -9.26 -27.47
CA ILE A 393 1.07 -10.43 -28.28
C ILE A 393 -0.15 -10.11 -29.16
N MET A 394 -1.21 -9.53 -28.56
CA MET A 394 -2.40 -9.08 -29.29
C MET A 394 -2.04 -8.11 -30.41
N CYS A 395 -1.22 -7.10 -30.12
CA CYS A 395 -0.75 -6.12 -31.09
C CYS A 395 0.02 -6.78 -32.24
N SER A 396 0.92 -7.72 -31.93
CA SER A 396 1.67 -8.47 -32.95
C SER A 396 0.75 -9.28 -33.87
N ILE A 397 -0.28 -9.94 -33.33
CA ILE A 397 -1.26 -10.70 -34.11
C ILE A 397 -2.10 -9.76 -34.97
N THR A 398 -2.57 -8.63 -34.41
CA THR A 398 -3.30 -7.59 -35.17
C THR A 398 -2.46 -7.07 -36.34
N LEU A 399 -1.18 -6.76 -36.11
CA LEU A 399 -0.28 -6.31 -37.17
C LEU A 399 -0.06 -7.39 -38.24
N ALA A 400 0.05 -8.66 -37.86
CA ALA A 400 0.18 -9.75 -38.82
C ALA A 400 -1.04 -9.86 -39.74
N PHE A 401 -2.26 -9.77 -39.18
CA PHE A 401 -3.48 -9.73 -39.99
C PHE A 401 -3.59 -8.46 -40.83
N LEU A 402 -3.24 -7.30 -40.27
CA LEU A 402 -3.21 -6.03 -40.99
C LEU A 402 -2.34 -6.13 -42.25
N HIS A 403 -1.12 -6.64 -42.10
CA HIS A 403 -0.22 -6.86 -43.23
C HIS A 403 -0.75 -7.91 -44.23
N ALA A 404 -1.41 -8.96 -43.76
CA ALA A 404 -2.01 -9.96 -44.64
C ALA A 404 -3.17 -9.39 -45.48
N PHE A 405 -4.04 -8.55 -44.89
CA PHE A 405 -5.11 -7.87 -45.61
C PHE A 405 -4.56 -6.83 -46.60
N TRP A 406 -3.58 -6.01 -46.20
CA TRP A 406 -2.93 -5.05 -47.11
C TRP A 406 -2.19 -5.73 -48.26
N ALA A 407 -1.63 -6.93 -48.05
CA ALA A 407 -0.99 -7.67 -49.13
C ALA A 407 -2.00 -8.18 -50.18
N MET A 408 -3.26 -8.41 -49.79
CA MET A 408 -4.34 -8.79 -50.71
C MET A 408 -5.00 -7.57 -51.38
N ASP A 409 -4.86 -6.38 -50.79
CA ASP A 409 -5.46 -5.11 -51.27
C ASP A 409 -4.65 -4.48 -52.43
N ARG A 410 -4.43 -5.23 -53.52
CA ARG A 410 -3.67 -4.77 -54.70
C ARG A 410 -4.54 -4.27 -55.85
N ALA A 411 -5.87 -4.30 -55.73
CA ALA A 411 -6.78 -4.03 -56.83
C ALA A 411 -7.85 -2.99 -56.46
N ASP A 412 -7.63 -1.71 -56.83
CA ASP A 412 -8.56 -0.57 -57.06
C ASP A 412 -9.86 -0.40 -56.22
N ILE A 413 -10.08 -1.18 -55.16
CA ILE A 413 -11.19 -1.04 -54.22
C ILE A 413 -10.73 -0.03 -53.15
N ASN A 414 -11.62 0.89 -52.79
CA ASN A 414 -11.36 1.97 -51.81
C ASN A 414 -10.52 1.47 -50.63
N GLU A 415 -9.41 2.16 -50.35
CA GLU A 415 -8.38 1.80 -49.37
C GLU A 415 -8.96 1.08 -48.15
N ILE A 416 -8.60 -0.20 -47.95
CA ILE A 416 -9.01 -0.93 -46.75
C ILE A 416 -8.38 -0.23 -45.56
N SER A 417 -9.20 0.52 -44.82
CA SER A 417 -8.70 1.30 -43.70
C SER A 417 -8.21 0.37 -42.58
N MET A 418 -7.10 0.73 -41.94
CA MET A 418 -6.60 0.06 -40.74
C MET A 418 -7.70 -0.10 -39.68
N PHE A 419 -8.57 0.90 -39.55
CA PHE A 419 -9.69 0.90 -38.61
C PHE A 419 -10.68 -0.24 -38.90
N ASN A 420 -11.02 -0.47 -40.16
CA ASN A 420 -11.95 -1.52 -40.58
C ASN A 420 -11.42 -2.92 -40.23
N ILE A 421 -10.13 -3.17 -40.43
CA ILE A 421 -9.49 -4.45 -40.08
C ILE A 421 -9.47 -4.63 -38.56
N VAL A 422 -9.13 -3.59 -37.79
CA VAL A 422 -9.14 -3.65 -36.32
C VAL A 422 -10.56 -3.90 -35.79
N VAL A 423 -11.57 -3.22 -36.31
CA VAL A 423 -12.97 -3.44 -35.95
C VAL A 423 -13.39 -4.89 -36.25
N LEU A 424 -13.07 -5.41 -37.44
CA LEU A 424 -13.35 -6.81 -37.79
C LEU A 424 -12.73 -7.79 -36.78
N LEU A 425 -11.45 -7.61 -36.43
CA LEU A 425 -10.77 -8.52 -35.52
C LEU A 425 -11.36 -8.47 -34.09
N PHE A 426 -11.66 -7.27 -33.57
CA PHE A 426 -12.11 -7.10 -32.19
C PHE A 426 -13.62 -7.32 -31.98
N THR A 427 -14.45 -6.97 -32.96
CA THR A 427 -15.91 -7.00 -32.84
C THR A 427 -16.55 -8.12 -33.66
N GLY A 428 -15.85 -8.64 -34.68
CA GLY A 428 -16.41 -9.54 -35.67
C GLY A 428 -17.31 -8.85 -36.70
N GLU A 429 -17.46 -7.53 -36.65
CA GLU A 429 -18.26 -6.78 -37.64
C GLU A 429 -17.58 -6.82 -39.01
N GLN A 430 -18.36 -7.20 -40.04
CA GLN A 430 -17.87 -7.25 -41.41
C GLN A 430 -17.74 -5.84 -41.96
N PHE A 431 -16.55 -5.48 -42.45
CA PHE A 431 -16.34 -4.18 -43.10
C PHE A 431 -16.55 -4.20 -44.61
N LEU A 432 -16.51 -5.37 -45.24
CA LEU A 432 -16.75 -5.52 -46.68
C LEU A 432 -18.25 -5.58 -46.91
N SER A 433 -18.79 -4.65 -47.69
CA SER A 433 -20.16 -4.76 -48.14
C SER A 433 -20.31 -5.98 -49.06
N GLY A 434 -21.51 -6.57 -49.09
CA GLY A 434 -21.79 -7.68 -50.01
C GLY A 434 -21.56 -7.30 -51.48
N ASP A 435 -21.63 -6.00 -51.79
CA ASP A 435 -21.35 -5.47 -53.13
C ASP A 435 -19.85 -5.41 -53.42
N ASP A 436 -19.00 -5.03 -52.46
CA ASP A 436 -17.53 -5.08 -52.61
C ASP A 436 -17.04 -6.51 -52.88
N LEU A 437 -17.60 -7.48 -52.16
CA LEU A 437 -17.31 -8.91 -52.35
C LEU A 437 -17.79 -9.45 -53.70
N ARG A 438 -18.79 -8.83 -54.34
CA ARG A 438 -19.27 -9.22 -55.68
C ARG A 438 -18.38 -8.67 -56.79
N LEU A 439 -17.68 -7.58 -56.55
CA LEU A 439 -16.76 -6.96 -57.50
C LEU A 439 -15.39 -7.66 -57.53
N MET A 440 -15.03 -8.40 -56.47
CA MET A 440 -13.76 -9.11 -56.38
C MET A 440 -13.72 -10.40 -57.24
N PRO A 441 -12.56 -10.74 -57.84
CA PRO A 441 -12.35 -12.05 -58.45
C PRO A 441 -12.62 -13.19 -57.47
N GLU A 442 -13.27 -14.28 -57.91
CA GLU A 442 -13.70 -15.38 -57.03
C GLU A 442 -12.57 -15.98 -56.18
N ARG A 443 -11.34 -16.04 -56.69
CA ARG A 443 -10.17 -16.53 -55.93
C ARG A 443 -9.80 -15.62 -54.76
N GLU A 444 -9.79 -14.31 -54.99
CA GLU A 444 -9.45 -13.29 -53.99
C GLU A 444 -10.56 -13.18 -52.96
N LYS A 445 -11.82 -13.20 -53.40
CA LYS A 445 -13.00 -13.27 -52.56
C LYS A 445 -12.95 -14.44 -51.58
N ILE A 446 -12.66 -15.65 -52.06
CA ILE A 446 -12.52 -16.83 -51.18
C ILE A 446 -11.37 -16.65 -50.20
N ALA A 447 -10.21 -16.14 -50.65
CA ALA A 447 -9.05 -15.91 -49.79
C ALA A 447 -9.34 -14.89 -48.68
N ILE A 448 -10.01 -13.78 -49.02
CA ILE A 448 -10.43 -12.73 -48.08
C ILE A 448 -11.45 -13.25 -47.08
N ILE A 449 -12.44 -14.04 -47.52
CA ILE A 449 -13.42 -14.67 -46.64
C ILE A 449 -12.72 -15.63 -45.66
N LEU A 450 -11.83 -16.48 -46.16
CA LEU A 450 -11.07 -17.42 -45.32
C LEU A 450 -10.15 -16.69 -44.34
N LEU A 451 -9.45 -15.63 -44.78
CA LEU A 451 -8.60 -14.82 -43.90
C LEU A 451 -9.43 -14.11 -42.84
N SER A 452 -10.62 -13.61 -43.19
CA SER A 452 -11.54 -12.95 -42.25
C SER A 452 -12.06 -13.93 -41.20
N ILE A 453 -12.51 -15.13 -41.60
CA ILE A 453 -12.95 -16.18 -40.68
C ILE A 453 -11.79 -16.61 -39.77
N GLY A 454 -10.61 -16.83 -40.35
CA GLY A 454 -9.41 -17.19 -39.60
C GLY A 454 -8.97 -16.10 -38.61
N GLY A 455 -9.04 -14.83 -39.03
CA GLY A 455 -8.76 -13.66 -38.20
C GLY A 455 -9.70 -13.54 -37.02
N VAL A 456 -11.01 -13.60 -37.27
CA VAL A 456 -12.02 -13.56 -36.21
C VAL A 456 -11.86 -14.75 -35.26
N PHE A 457 -11.64 -15.97 -35.77
CA PHE A 457 -11.43 -17.14 -34.92
C PHE A 457 -10.18 -17.02 -34.05
N ILE A 458 -9.03 -16.69 -34.62
CA ILE A 458 -7.76 -16.57 -33.87
C ILE A 458 -7.83 -15.40 -32.89
N PHE A 459 -8.41 -14.26 -33.29
CA PHE A 459 -8.41 -13.08 -32.44
C PHE A 459 -9.50 -13.13 -31.36
N LEU A 460 -10.76 -13.27 -31.76
CA LEU A 460 -11.92 -13.22 -30.86
C LEU A 460 -12.02 -14.50 -30.01
N THR A 461 -11.91 -15.67 -30.63
CA THR A 461 -12.09 -16.95 -29.92
C THR A 461 -10.85 -17.37 -29.15
N CYS A 462 -9.64 -17.20 -29.70
CA CYS A 462 -8.43 -17.65 -29.00
C CYS A 462 -7.80 -16.51 -28.18
N THR A 463 -7.49 -15.38 -28.80
CA THR A 463 -6.63 -14.36 -28.19
C THR A 463 -7.35 -13.55 -27.10
N ILE A 464 -8.57 -13.07 -27.36
CA ILE A 464 -9.37 -12.30 -26.37
C ILE A 464 -9.74 -13.17 -25.16
N ASN A 465 -10.11 -14.44 -25.37
CA ASN A 465 -10.44 -15.34 -24.26
C ASN A 465 -9.25 -15.62 -23.34
N VAL A 466 -8.05 -15.83 -23.91
CA VAL A 466 -6.81 -15.96 -23.11
C VAL A 466 -6.51 -14.65 -22.38
N PHE A 467 -6.70 -13.50 -23.03
CA PHE A 467 -6.52 -12.18 -22.40
C PHE A 467 -7.45 -11.98 -21.20
N ILE A 468 -8.73 -12.33 -21.33
CA ILE A 468 -9.70 -12.26 -20.22
C ILE A 468 -9.28 -13.17 -19.06
N ALA A 469 -8.87 -14.40 -19.35
CA ALA A 469 -8.40 -15.33 -18.32
C ALA A 469 -7.20 -14.78 -17.53
N VAL A 470 -6.20 -14.23 -18.23
CA VAL A 470 -5.02 -13.61 -17.61
C VAL A 470 -5.39 -12.35 -16.82
N LEU A 471 -6.30 -11.52 -17.34
CA LEU A 471 -6.80 -10.33 -16.64
C LEU A 471 -7.52 -10.72 -15.33
N CYS A 472 -8.36 -11.75 -15.34
CA CYS A 472 -9.03 -12.25 -14.13
C CYS A 472 -8.03 -12.74 -13.08
N GLU A 473 -7.03 -13.52 -13.48
CA GLU A 473 -5.99 -14.00 -12.55
C GLU A 473 -5.17 -12.84 -11.95
N CYS A 474 -4.74 -11.89 -12.79
CA CYS A 474 -4.01 -10.71 -12.32
C CYS A 474 -4.86 -9.81 -11.41
N TYR A 475 -6.17 -9.69 -11.69
CA TYR A 475 -7.10 -8.93 -10.87
C TYR A 475 -7.29 -9.58 -9.49
N ASP A 476 -7.48 -10.90 -9.44
CA ASP A 476 -7.64 -11.65 -8.19
C ASP A 476 -6.39 -11.53 -7.30
N GLN A 477 -5.20 -11.69 -7.88
CA GLN A 477 -3.92 -11.51 -7.16
C GLN A 477 -3.77 -10.09 -6.57
N GLU A 478 -4.16 -9.06 -7.31
CA GLU A 478 -4.11 -7.67 -6.80
C GLU A 478 -5.25 -7.38 -5.81
N GLN A 479 -6.38 -8.07 -5.91
CA GLN A 479 -7.47 -7.99 -4.94
C GLN A 479 -7.07 -8.58 -3.58
N GLU A 480 -6.32 -9.68 -3.55
CA GLU A 480 -5.77 -10.26 -2.31
C GLU A 480 -4.79 -9.30 -1.61
N ARG A 481 -3.97 -8.59 -2.40
CA ARG A 481 -2.98 -7.60 -1.91
C ARG A 481 -3.56 -6.20 -1.69
N MET A 482 -4.86 -6.02 -1.91
CA MET A 482 -5.49 -4.70 -2.01
C MET A 482 -5.31 -3.86 -0.75
N VAL A 483 -5.32 -4.45 0.45
CA VAL A 483 -5.15 -3.69 1.71
C VAL A 483 -3.78 -3.05 1.79
N CYS A 484 -2.72 -3.82 1.51
CA CYS A 484 -1.34 -3.33 1.50
C CYS A 484 -1.13 -2.30 0.39
N THR A 485 -1.65 -2.58 -0.81
CA THR A 485 -1.59 -1.63 -1.94
C THR A 485 -2.31 -0.32 -1.61
N PHE A 486 -3.49 -0.38 -0.97
CA PHE A 486 -4.24 0.80 -0.56
C PHE A 486 -3.50 1.64 0.47
N LEU A 487 -2.93 1.02 1.50
CA LEU A 487 -2.10 1.70 2.50
C LEU A 487 -0.86 2.33 1.87
N LYS A 488 -0.22 1.63 0.93
CA LYS A 488 0.92 2.16 0.16
C LYS A 488 0.53 3.36 -0.69
N GLU A 489 -0.62 3.35 -1.36
CA GLU A 489 -1.10 4.52 -2.11
C GLU A 489 -1.41 5.71 -1.18
N ARG A 490 -2.00 5.47 0.00
CA ARG A 490 -2.15 6.53 1.01
C ARG A 490 -0.81 7.07 1.48
N ALA A 491 0.18 6.21 1.72
CA ALA A 491 1.55 6.63 2.05
C ALA A 491 2.14 7.51 0.93
N ARG A 492 1.92 7.16 -0.34
CA ARG A 492 2.38 7.95 -1.50
C ARG A 492 1.73 9.32 -1.58
N ILE A 493 0.42 9.40 -1.36
CA ILE A 493 -0.31 10.67 -1.33
C ILE A 493 0.21 11.54 -0.17
N CYS A 494 0.31 10.96 1.02
CA CYS A 494 0.79 11.66 2.21
C CYS A 494 2.26 12.12 2.07
N SER A 495 3.10 11.35 1.38
CA SER A 495 4.49 11.74 1.10
C SER A 495 4.54 13.03 0.27
N GLY A 496 3.64 13.19 -0.70
CA GLY A 496 3.49 14.43 -1.47
C GLY A 496 3.17 15.64 -0.59
N TYR A 497 2.23 15.48 0.35
CA TYR A 497 1.85 16.54 1.29
C TYR A 497 2.98 16.97 2.23
N PHE A 498 3.90 16.06 2.58
CA PHE A 498 5.11 16.41 3.33
C PHE A 498 6.11 17.28 2.56
N LEU A 499 6.02 17.38 1.23
CA LEU A 499 6.91 18.24 0.45
C LEU A 499 6.31 19.64 0.16
N ARG A 500 5.01 19.85 0.41
CA ARG A 500 4.35 21.15 0.16
C ARG A 500 4.95 22.33 0.95
N PRO A 501 4.64 23.59 0.66
CA PRO A 501 5.12 24.70 1.48
C PRO A 501 4.67 24.53 2.95
N LYS A 502 5.48 25.03 3.88
CA LYS A 502 5.16 25.05 5.31
C LYS A 502 5.35 26.49 5.76
N MET A 503 4.24 27.19 6.04
CA MET A 503 4.29 28.50 6.67
C MET A 503 4.47 28.26 8.16
N GLN A 504 5.58 28.73 8.73
CA GLN A 504 5.78 28.68 10.17
C GLN A 504 4.79 29.68 10.78
N ALA A 505 3.72 29.16 11.39
CA ALA A 505 2.69 29.96 12.02
C ALA A 505 3.17 30.54 13.37
N THR A 506 4.41 31.03 13.47
CA THR A 506 5.01 31.51 14.72
C THR A 506 4.23 32.68 15.32
N GLY A 507 3.72 33.59 14.48
CA GLY A 507 2.79 34.66 14.91
C GLY A 507 1.34 34.19 15.16
N PHE A 508 1.01 32.98 14.75
CA PHE A 508 -0.34 32.38 14.88
C PHE A 508 -0.33 31.19 15.86
N SER A 509 0.68 31.05 16.71
CA SER A 509 0.76 29.97 17.70
C SER A 509 -0.42 29.98 18.69
N PHE A 510 -0.88 31.18 19.05
CA PHE A 510 -2.13 31.38 19.79
C PHE A 510 -3.35 30.86 19.02
N LEU A 511 -3.40 31.14 17.70
CA LEU A 511 -4.44 30.59 16.84
C LEU A 511 -4.30 29.08 16.66
N SER A 512 -3.11 28.49 16.56
CA SER A 512 -2.94 27.07 16.22
C SER A 512 -3.41 26.11 17.31
N GLN A 513 -3.21 26.47 18.59
CA GLN A 513 -3.71 25.68 19.72
C GLN A 513 -5.24 25.75 19.82
N GLU A 514 -5.81 26.91 19.51
CA GLU A 514 -7.27 27.10 19.39
C GLU A 514 -7.83 26.53 18.07
N ILE A 515 -7.05 26.43 16.98
CA ILE A 515 -7.42 25.83 15.68
C ILE A 515 -7.64 24.32 15.82
N ARG A 516 -6.97 23.67 16.76
CA ARG A 516 -7.30 22.27 17.07
C ARG A 516 -8.68 22.10 17.72
N LYS A 517 -9.15 23.14 18.43
CA LYS A 517 -10.51 23.24 18.98
C LYS A 517 -11.46 24.00 18.05
N LEU A 518 -10.98 24.51 16.90
CA LEU A 518 -11.76 25.32 15.99
C LEU A 518 -12.93 24.50 15.49
N THR A 519 -14.10 24.89 15.95
CA THR A 519 -15.37 24.42 15.48
C THR A 519 -15.51 24.79 14.00
N TRP A 520 -16.13 23.89 13.22
CA TRP A 520 -16.27 23.94 11.76
C TRP A 520 -16.71 25.32 11.21
N TRP A 521 -17.42 26.14 12.00
CA TRP A 521 -17.84 27.50 11.63
C TRP A 521 -16.70 28.46 11.31
N ARG A 522 -15.52 28.37 11.97
CA ARG A 522 -14.40 29.29 11.67
C ARG A 522 -13.77 29.01 10.30
N TRP A 523 -13.77 27.74 9.87
CA TRP A 523 -13.41 27.38 8.49
C TRP A 523 -14.42 27.94 7.49
N ILE A 524 -15.71 27.94 7.85
CA ILE A 524 -16.76 28.57 7.04
C ILE A 524 -16.53 30.09 6.94
N VAL A 525 -16.18 30.76 8.03
CA VAL A 525 -15.88 32.21 8.02
C VAL A 525 -14.64 32.51 7.17
N LEU A 526 -13.56 31.73 7.30
CA LEU A 526 -12.38 31.91 6.45
C LEU A 526 -12.70 31.70 4.97
N LEU A 527 -13.46 30.64 4.65
CA LEU A 527 -13.91 30.36 3.29
C LEU A 527 -14.77 31.51 2.75
N LEU A 528 -15.72 32.01 3.55
CA LEU A 528 -16.56 33.14 3.18
C LEU A 528 -15.73 34.40 2.91
N ALA A 529 -14.74 34.70 3.74
CA ALA A 529 -13.84 35.84 3.54
C ALA A 529 -13.04 35.71 2.23
N VAL A 530 -12.52 34.51 1.91
CA VAL A 530 -11.84 34.23 0.64
C VAL A 530 -12.78 34.41 -0.55
N VAL A 531 -14.02 33.92 -0.46
CA VAL A 531 -15.02 34.04 -1.52
C VAL A 531 -15.43 35.50 -1.73
N VAL A 532 -15.66 36.27 -0.67
CA VAL A 532 -16.03 37.69 -0.76
C VAL A 532 -14.89 38.49 -1.39
N PHE A 533 -13.65 38.28 -0.97
CA PHE A 533 -12.50 38.96 -1.57
C PHE A 533 -12.29 38.56 -3.03
N TYR A 534 -12.54 37.29 -3.38
CA TYR A 534 -12.52 36.85 -4.76
C TYR A 534 -13.61 37.52 -5.60
N ALA A 535 -14.83 37.66 -5.08
CA ALA A 535 -15.91 38.36 -5.76
C ALA A 535 -15.57 39.84 -5.99
N VAL A 536 -14.98 40.53 -5.00
CA VAL A 536 -14.49 41.90 -5.14
C VAL A 536 -13.40 41.97 -6.22
N THR A 537 -12.47 41.01 -6.23
CA THR A 537 -11.42 40.91 -7.24
C THR A 537 -12.01 40.76 -8.65
N LEU A 538 -12.99 39.87 -8.82
CA LEU A 538 -13.69 39.68 -10.09
C LEU A 538 -14.43 40.94 -10.54
N TYR A 539 -15.08 41.63 -9.61
CA TYR A 539 -15.73 42.91 -9.89
C TYR A 539 -14.73 43.95 -10.43
N LEU A 540 -13.59 44.12 -9.75
CA LEU A 540 -12.53 45.03 -10.17
C LEU A 540 -11.92 44.67 -11.54
N ILE A 541 -11.75 43.38 -11.84
CA ILE A 541 -11.26 42.92 -13.15
C ILE A 541 -12.30 43.18 -14.25
N SER A 542 -13.58 42.93 -13.95
CA SER A 542 -14.64 42.97 -14.97
C SER A 542 -15.10 44.38 -15.35
N GLU A 543 -15.28 45.26 -14.37
CA GLU A 543 -15.89 46.58 -14.54
C GLU A 543 -14.86 47.70 -14.60
N ALA A 544 -13.77 47.58 -13.83
CA ALA A 544 -12.81 48.68 -13.70
C ALA A 544 -11.61 48.55 -14.65
N ASP A 545 -11.35 47.35 -15.20
CA ASP A 545 -10.17 47.00 -16.00
C ASP A 545 -8.83 47.48 -15.36
N ILE A 546 -8.81 47.69 -14.04
CA ILE A 546 -7.64 48.17 -13.27
C ILE A 546 -6.60 47.07 -13.10
N VAL A 547 -7.06 45.82 -12.97
CA VAL A 547 -6.24 44.67 -12.58
C VAL A 547 -6.17 43.67 -13.72
N THR A 548 -5.00 43.08 -13.94
CA THR A 548 -4.81 42.06 -14.97
C THR A 548 -5.65 40.81 -14.67
N ALA A 549 -6.16 40.18 -15.73
CA ALA A 549 -6.86 38.89 -15.68
C ALA A 549 -6.18 37.87 -14.73
N TRP A 550 -4.86 37.75 -14.83
CA TRP A 550 -4.03 36.83 -14.05
C TRP A 550 -4.15 36.99 -12.53
N PHE A 551 -4.51 38.16 -12.03
CA PHE A 551 -4.77 38.33 -10.60
C PHE A 551 -5.97 37.49 -10.13
N GLY A 552 -6.99 37.32 -10.99
CA GLY A 552 -8.12 36.43 -10.78
C GLY A 552 -7.75 34.94 -10.77
N ALA A 553 -6.59 34.56 -11.30
CA ALA A 553 -6.05 33.20 -11.22
C ALA A 553 -5.11 33.04 -10.01
N VAL A 554 -4.20 34.00 -9.81
CA VAL A 554 -3.18 33.96 -8.73
C VAL A 554 -3.83 34.01 -7.35
N TYR A 555 -4.89 34.81 -7.16
CA TYR A 555 -5.57 34.90 -5.87
C TYR A 555 -6.12 33.55 -5.35
N PRO A 556 -6.96 32.81 -6.11
CA PRO A 556 -7.42 31.49 -5.67
C PRO A 556 -6.28 30.49 -5.52
N SER A 557 -5.26 30.48 -6.40
CA SER A 557 -4.09 29.60 -6.23
C SER A 557 -3.36 29.85 -4.91
N LEU A 558 -3.07 31.12 -4.60
CA LEU A 558 -2.40 31.50 -3.35
C LEU A 558 -3.27 31.14 -2.14
N SER A 559 -4.59 31.35 -2.22
CA SER A 559 -5.52 31.00 -1.15
C SER A 559 -5.48 29.50 -0.84
N VAL A 560 -5.55 28.65 -1.87
CA VAL A 560 -5.43 27.19 -1.74
C VAL A 560 -4.09 26.81 -1.12
N LEU A 561 -2.98 27.34 -1.63
CA LEU A 561 -1.63 27.07 -1.12
C LEU A 561 -1.43 27.54 0.33
N CYS A 562 -2.00 28.68 0.72
CA CYS A 562 -1.97 29.20 2.08
C CYS A 562 -2.76 28.31 3.04
N ILE A 563 -4.00 27.95 2.69
CA ILE A 563 -4.84 27.07 3.50
C ILE A 563 -4.15 25.72 3.71
N GLN A 564 -3.54 25.17 2.66
CA GLN A 564 -2.79 23.91 2.75
C GLN A 564 -1.54 24.05 3.60
N SER A 565 -0.80 25.14 3.47
CA SER A 565 0.41 25.41 4.26
C SER A 565 0.10 25.51 5.75
N ILE A 566 -1.00 26.19 6.11
CA ILE A 566 -1.50 26.31 7.49
C ILE A 566 -1.99 24.95 7.99
N SER A 567 -2.79 24.25 7.20
CA SER A 567 -3.31 22.91 7.53
C SER A 567 -2.18 21.93 7.80
N ARG A 568 -1.13 21.96 6.96
CA ARG A 568 0.06 21.14 7.13
C ARG A 568 0.84 21.52 8.39
N ASP A 569 1.03 22.81 8.66
CA ASP A 569 1.72 23.22 9.89
C ASP A 569 0.96 22.69 11.10
N CYS A 570 -0.34 22.99 11.19
CA CYS A 570 -1.24 22.53 12.26
C CYS A 570 -1.22 21.02 12.44
N ALA A 571 -1.30 20.27 11.33
CA ALA A 571 -1.25 18.81 11.34
C ALA A 571 0.07 18.29 11.93
N THR A 572 1.20 18.94 11.65
CA THR A 572 2.55 18.46 11.99
C THR A 572 3.13 19.08 13.27
N ILE A 573 2.34 19.84 14.03
CA ILE A 573 2.76 20.43 15.31
C ILE A 573 3.19 19.31 16.26
N ASN A 574 4.35 19.49 16.90
CA ASN A 574 4.93 18.59 17.91
C ASN A 574 5.27 17.16 17.46
N TRP A 575 5.13 16.83 16.16
CA TRP A 575 5.37 15.47 15.68
C TRP A 575 6.76 14.93 16.02
N LYS A 576 7.79 15.79 15.97
CA LYS A 576 9.18 15.41 16.29
C LYS A 576 9.36 14.83 17.70
N LYS A 577 8.52 15.23 18.66
CA LYS A 577 8.60 14.79 20.06
C LYS A 577 7.47 13.82 20.44
N SER A 578 6.64 13.45 19.48
CA SER A 578 5.44 12.65 19.74
C SER A 578 5.71 11.16 19.51
N TYR A 579 5.04 10.34 20.32
CA TYR A 579 4.99 8.89 20.26
C TYR A 579 3.66 8.45 19.66
N LEU A 580 3.68 7.32 18.93
CA LEU A 580 2.48 6.73 18.36
C LEU A 580 1.88 5.74 19.35
N TRP A 581 0.68 6.08 19.81
CA TRP A 581 -0.15 5.21 20.64
C TRP A 581 -1.18 4.54 19.77
N LEU A 582 -1.38 3.24 19.99
CA LEU A 582 -2.33 2.44 19.25
C LEU A 582 -3.12 1.55 20.21
N CYS A 583 -4.42 1.43 19.96
CA CYS A 583 -5.36 0.60 20.66
C CYS A 583 -6.06 -0.27 19.61
N HIS A 584 -5.96 -1.59 19.75
CA HIS A 584 -6.54 -2.54 18.80
C HIS A 584 -7.32 -3.62 19.53
N GLU A 585 -8.26 -4.25 18.83
CA GLU A 585 -9.01 -5.40 19.36
C GLU A 585 -8.03 -6.55 19.66
N LYS A 586 -8.17 -7.20 20.82
CA LYS A 586 -7.25 -8.27 21.28
C LYS A 586 -7.35 -9.54 20.43
N SER A 587 -8.50 -9.77 19.78
CA SER A 587 -8.74 -10.88 18.85
C SER A 587 -7.96 -10.75 17.54
N ILE A 588 -7.51 -9.53 17.23
CA ILE A 588 -6.72 -9.24 16.04
C ILE A 588 -5.29 -9.69 16.32
N ASP A 589 -4.96 -10.87 15.80
CA ASP A 589 -3.57 -11.28 15.67
C ASP A 589 -2.96 -10.60 14.45
N GLU A 590 -1.69 -10.19 14.54
CA GLU A 590 -0.94 -9.62 13.42
C GLU A 590 -0.90 -10.62 12.25
N GLU A 591 -0.89 -11.91 12.56
CA GLU A 591 -0.95 -12.99 11.58
C GLU A 591 -2.27 -13.04 10.80
N THR A 592 -3.36 -12.46 11.33
CA THR A 592 -4.69 -12.50 10.69
C THR A 592 -4.78 -11.53 9.51
N PHE A 593 -3.85 -10.56 9.41
CA PHE A 593 -3.78 -9.64 8.27
C PHE A 593 -3.08 -10.22 7.05
N LEU A 594 -2.27 -11.26 7.25
CA LEU A 594 -1.74 -12.04 6.14
C LEU A 594 -2.89 -12.91 5.63
N ALA A 595 -3.18 -12.82 4.32
CA ALA A 595 -4.04 -13.81 3.69
C ALA A 595 -3.50 -15.21 4.05
N PRO A 596 -4.36 -16.22 4.28
CA PRO A 596 -3.91 -17.59 4.54
C PRO A 596 -2.91 -18.11 3.48
N GLU A 597 -2.98 -17.60 2.24
CA GLU A 597 -2.03 -17.86 1.14
C GLU A 597 -0.63 -17.26 1.36
N GLN A 598 -0.49 -16.12 2.05
CA GLN A 598 0.83 -15.55 2.38
C GLN A 598 1.53 -16.25 3.54
N ARG A 599 0.84 -17.17 4.25
CA ARG A 599 1.44 -17.94 5.34
C ARG A 599 2.34 -19.07 4.85
N ASP A 600 2.12 -19.58 3.62
CA ASP A 600 2.77 -20.80 3.15
C ASP A 600 3.46 -20.72 1.78
N ASP A 601 3.42 -19.60 1.05
CA ASP A 601 3.86 -19.65 -0.35
C ASP A 601 4.72 -18.44 -0.80
N GLU A 602 5.99 -18.74 -1.13
CA GLU A 602 6.70 -18.17 -2.28
C GLU A 602 6.05 -18.55 -3.63
N ASP A 603 5.02 -19.41 -3.65
CA ASP A 603 4.27 -19.79 -4.85
C ASP A 603 2.90 -19.08 -4.97
N HIS A 604 2.72 -18.32 -6.04
CA HIS A 604 1.51 -17.55 -6.36
C HIS A 604 0.24 -18.41 -6.54
N SER A 605 -0.36 -18.83 -5.44
CA SER A 605 -1.43 -19.81 -5.41
C SER A 605 -2.73 -19.11 -5.00
N GLY A 606 -3.39 -18.46 -5.95
CA GLY A 606 -4.66 -17.74 -5.71
C GLY A 606 -5.80 -18.68 -5.27
N ARG A 607 -7.00 -18.14 -5.04
CA ARG A 607 -8.21 -18.86 -4.57
C ARG A 607 -8.42 -20.28 -5.15
N LEU A 608 -8.09 -20.51 -6.42
CA LEU A 608 -8.17 -21.84 -7.04
C LEU A 608 -7.20 -22.85 -6.40
N THR A 609 -6.01 -22.41 -6.00
CA THR A 609 -5.03 -23.23 -5.31
C THR A 609 -5.34 -23.39 -3.84
N GLN A 610 -5.97 -22.43 -3.16
CA GLN A 610 -6.62 -22.69 -1.86
C GLN A 610 -7.66 -23.81 -1.96
N VAL A 611 -8.50 -23.78 -3.00
CA VAL A 611 -9.45 -24.87 -3.26
C VAL A 611 -8.69 -26.17 -3.54
N LYS A 612 -7.61 -26.15 -4.33
CA LYS A 612 -6.76 -27.35 -4.54
C LYS A 612 -6.08 -27.82 -3.26
N LYS A 613 -5.61 -26.94 -2.39
CA LYS A 613 -4.95 -27.24 -1.12
C LYS A 613 -5.94 -27.81 -0.14
N PHE A 614 -7.11 -27.19 0.02
CA PHE A 614 -8.22 -27.73 0.79
C PHE A 614 -8.66 -29.10 0.27
N ILE A 615 -8.78 -29.27 -1.05
CA ILE A 615 -9.06 -30.58 -1.67
C ILE A 615 -7.92 -31.57 -1.37
N ARG A 616 -6.66 -31.15 -1.46
CA ARG A 616 -5.47 -32.00 -1.19
C ARG A 616 -5.38 -32.40 0.28
N GLU A 617 -5.65 -31.49 1.21
CA GLU A 617 -5.71 -31.75 2.66
C GLU A 617 -6.87 -32.68 2.99
N ARG A 618 -8.05 -32.46 2.40
CA ARG A 618 -9.19 -33.36 2.51
C ARG A 618 -8.89 -34.73 1.92
N MET A 619 -8.19 -34.81 0.78
CA MET A 619 -7.70 -36.05 0.20
C MET A 619 -6.68 -36.74 1.10
N LYS A 620 -5.72 -36.01 1.68
CA LYS A 620 -4.71 -36.56 2.61
C LYS A 620 -5.35 -37.12 3.87
N SER A 621 -6.29 -36.37 4.47
CA SER A 621 -7.07 -36.83 5.62
C SER A 621 -7.94 -38.05 5.28
N CYS A 622 -8.54 -38.07 4.09
CA CYS A 622 -9.30 -39.23 3.60
C CYS A 622 -8.38 -40.45 3.41
N MET A 623 -7.22 -40.29 2.77
CA MET A 623 -6.25 -41.38 2.60
C MET A 623 -5.74 -41.94 3.93
N GLN A 624 -5.48 -41.08 4.92
CA GLN A 624 -5.11 -41.53 6.28
C GLN A 624 -6.21 -42.37 6.92
N LYS A 625 -7.49 -41.98 6.77
CA LYS A 625 -8.63 -42.76 7.26
C LYS A 625 -8.78 -44.10 6.53
N VAL A 626 -8.58 -44.11 5.21
CA VAL A 626 -8.62 -45.35 4.42
C VAL A 626 -7.49 -46.30 4.84
N GLN A 627 -6.28 -45.80 5.03
CA GLN A 627 -5.15 -46.60 5.52
C GLN A 627 -5.44 -47.16 6.92
N TYR A 628 -6.00 -46.36 7.83
CA TYR A 628 -6.41 -46.82 9.16
C TYR A 628 -7.47 -47.92 9.09
N LEU A 629 -8.51 -47.75 8.27
CA LEU A 629 -9.54 -48.76 8.06
C LEU A 629 -8.96 -50.04 7.45
N GLN A 630 -8.02 -49.93 6.53
CA GLN A 630 -7.35 -51.09 5.92
C GLN A 630 -6.51 -51.85 6.96
N ILE A 631 -5.80 -51.16 7.85
CA ILE A 631 -5.10 -51.78 8.99
C ILE A 631 -6.09 -52.47 9.92
N SER A 632 -7.21 -51.83 10.26
CA SER A 632 -8.25 -52.39 11.13
C SER A 632 -8.91 -53.64 10.53
N VAL A 633 -9.30 -53.59 9.25
CA VAL A 633 -9.87 -54.73 8.52
C VAL A 633 -8.88 -55.90 8.43
N ASN A 634 -7.60 -55.61 8.18
CA ASN A 634 -6.55 -56.63 8.20
C ASN A 634 -6.35 -57.24 9.59
N GLY A 635 -6.53 -56.45 10.66
CA GLY A 635 -6.55 -56.95 12.04
C GLY A 635 -7.70 -57.93 12.28
N VAL A 636 -8.94 -57.51 11.97
CA VAL A 636 -10.13 -58.36 12.11
C VAL A 636 -10.03 -59.64 11.28
N ARG A 637 -9.49 -59.55 10.06
CA ARG A 637 -9.27 -60.72 9.21
C ARG A 637 -8.31 -61.71 9.85
N LYS A 638 -7.20 -61.25 10.44
CA LYS A 638 -6.26 -62.10 11.18
C LYS A 638 -6.91 -62.76 12.39
N ASP A 639 -7.74 -62.03 13.13
CA ASP A 639 -8.46 -62.57 14.29
C ASP A 639 -9.47 -63.65 13.86
N MET A 640 -10.19 -63.42 12.76
CA MET A 640 -11.11 -64.41 12.16
C MET A 640 -10.38 -65.67 11.68
N ASP A 641 -9.24 -65.50 11.02
CA ASP A 641 -8.43 -66.63 10.56
C ASP A 641 -7.86 -67.42 11.76
N GLY A 642 -7.46 -66.73 12.84
CA GLY A 642 -7.08 -67.36 14.11
C GLY A 642 -8.21 -68.14 14.78
N GLN A 643 -9.44 -67.60 14.79
CA GLN A 643 -10.62 -68.31 15.30
C GLN A 643 -10.99 -69.52 14.45
N LYS A 644 -10.87 -69.43 13.12
CA LYS A 644 -11.05 -70.58 12.22
C LYS A 644 -10.05 -71.68 12.51
N GLU A 645 -8.78 -71.35 12.74
CA GLU A 645 -7.76 -72.34 13.09
C GLU A 645 -8.05 -72.99 14.45
N LEU A 646 -8.49 -72.21 15.43
CA LEU A 646 -8.89 -72.74 16.75
C LEU A 646 -10.09 -73.69 16.63
N LEU A 647 -11.14 -73.30 15.90
CA LEU A 647 -12.31 -74.14 15.62
C LEU A 647 -11.91 -75.41 14.88
N HIS A 648 -11.01 -75.32 13.91
CA HIS A 648 -10.47 -76.49 13.23
C HIS A 648 -9.78 -77.41 14.23
N ARG A 649 -8.89 -76.91 15.10
CA ARG A 649 -8.20 -77.72 16.12
C ARG A 649 -9.17 -78.39 17.09
N ILE A 650 -10.19 -77.67 17.56
CA ILE A 650 -11.23 -78.23 18.44
C ILE A 650 -12.00 -79.33 17.70
N SER A 651 -12.40 -79.11 16.45
CA SER A 651 -13.07 -80.11 15.63
C SER A 651 -12.23 -81.38 15.46
N THR A 652 -10.92 -81.24 15.19
CA THR A 652 -10.01 -82.38 15.09
C THR A 652 -9.86 -83.13 16.43
N GLN A 653 -9.77 -82.41 17.55
CA GLN A 653 -9.66 -83.00 18.89
C GLN A 653 -10.94 -83.72 19.32
N VAL A 654 -12.11 -83.11 19.10
CA VAL A 654 -13.42 -83.72 19.39
C VAL A 654 -13.64 -84.95 18.52
N GLY A 655 -13.29 -84.88 17.24
CA GLY A 655 -13.30 -86.05 16.35
C GLY A 655 -12.41 -87.18 16.89
N ALA A 656 -11.17 -86.88 17.27
CA ALA A 656 -10.25 -87.87 17.84
C ALA A 656 -10.73 -88.47 19.18
N ALA A 657 -11.41 -87.68 20.02
CA ALA A 657 -12.00 -88.17 21.27
C ALA A 657 -13.21 -89.08 21.03
N PHE A 658 -14.04 -88.79 20.02
CA PHE A 658 -15.21 -89.60 19.68
C PHE A 658 -14.84 -90.98 19.14
N PHE A 659 -13.67 -91.12 18.50
CA PHE A 659 -13.14 -92.42 18.03
C PHE A 659 -12.34 -93.20 19.11
N ARG A 660 -12.22 -92.68 20.34
CA ARG A 660 -11.58 -93.35 21.49
C ARG A 660 -12.59 -93.87 22.52
N THR A 661 -13.74 -94.38 22.10
CA THR A 661 -14.55 -95.24 22.97
C THR A 661 -13.93 -96.65 23.02
N PRO A 662 -13.52 -97.15 24.20
CA PRO A 662 -13.01 -98.51 24.33
C PRO A 662 -14.14 -99.51 24.12
N ARG A 663 -13.86 -100.56 23.34
CA ARG A 663 -14.67 -101.79 23.29
C ARG A 663 -14.41 -102.64 24.53
#